data_AF-A0A9P8PDE8-F1
#
_entry.id   AF-A0A9P8PDE8-F1
#
_cell.length_a   1.000
_cell.length_b   1.000
_cell.length_c   1.000
_cell.angle_alpha   90.00
_cell.angle_beta   90.00
_cell.angle_gamma   90.00
#
_symmetry.space_group_name_H-M   'P 1'
#
loop_
_entity.id
_entity.type
_entity.pdbx_description
1 polymer ?
#
loop_
_entity_poly.entity_id
_entity_poly.type
_entity_poly.pdbx_seq_one_letter_code
_entity_poly.pdbx_strand_id
1 'polypeptide(L)'
;MQEKDVAERPANNQRRQRSQLALRSFLTILVLCVFYQFLHLSPPCMMRSKKPHSAFFSSPTNSTDEPLCPLYDKVEFKDPDTSVYILQDEEFRNKSVSRLSKAIQIPTWIADEGSDFTKFAKFHEYLETEFKNVFDAANVFKVNTYGIVLEFKGSNSSLKPAMFAAHQDTVPPGDLQNWDRSPFSGYYDGTRIYGRGSSDCKNLLIGLLESMDSLLAKGFNPERTIIFAFGFDEESSGKYGASHISKFLLERYGPNSMYHIIDEGFGVFMELQNKYFAMLATGEKGYLDLGIEVLQPGGHSSIAPDHTAIGTMSKLISRYEDRLYDPILVNFNPTLNTLQCVAEYADIDESLKKDILRAHLDEKSNERVIKFLVDDKMTKYNVMTTHAADIINGGNKANALPQNVTAIINHRIAHGNDFDTVKDRITGIALGVAKEHGLGLVVEDEILIEPTPAGSISIKAVNKLEVAPVTPIHDEIWASLAGHYRTFYEDITYPEKFEDDVLAFSAGIMTGNTDTRHYWDLTDHIFRGQPGYTPLTSGVHSNNEYVDADSHLHVVAFYYNYILNNGGTVLGIAGEDFAVLAGDTRSTSGYSINTRYEPKVFDVGNNLLLTANGFAADSAQLIKVFKNQLEWYHFDHNKPMSTQSAARFIQHLLYGKRFFPYYVHTILGGLDEEGKGAIYSFDPVGSYEREQCRAGGAAASLIMPFLDNQVNFKNQMDPASDGKKRKPLRFLSLEEVIQLVRDAFSSATERHIQVGDGLEILIVTKDGVRTEYYPLKRD
;
A
#
# COMPACT_ATOMS: atom_id res chain seq x y z
N MET A 1 -65.65 -9.92 -9.49
CA MET A 1 -67.11 -9.81 -9.36
C MET A 1 -67.60 -11.00 -8.55
N GLN A 2 -67.67 -10.84 -7.22
CA GLN A 2 -68.70 -11.48 -6.39
C GLN A 2 -68.77 -10.73 -5.05
N GLU A 3 -69.99 -10.27 -4.77
CA GLU A 3 -70.64 -9.95 -3.50
C GLU A 3 -70.13 -8.80 -2.58
N LYS A 4 -71.13 -7.95 -2.30
CA LYS A 4 -71.20 -6.78 -1.40
C LYS A 4 -71.41 -7.28 0.03
N ASP A 5 -70.91 -6.61 1.07
CA ASP A 5 -71.55 -5.48 1.79
C ASP A 5 -70.58 -5.16 2.97
N VAL A 6 -70.20 -3.96 3.41
CA VAL A 6 -70.84 -2.62 3.41
C VAL A 6 -69.78 -1.50 3.53
N ALA A 7 -69.88 -0.50 2.62
CA ALA A 7 -69.54 0.96 2.64
C ALA A 7 -68.21 1.48 3.27
N GLU A 8 -67.18 1.98 2.56
CA GLU A 8 -66.99 3.10 1.59
C GLU A 8 -67.05 4.56 2.13
N ARG A 9 -65.83 5.12 2.40
CA ARG A 9 -65.18 6.47 2.15
C ARG A 9 -66.05 7.77 2.00
N PRO A 10 -65.51 9.02 2.07
CA PRO A 10 -64.12 9.53 2.20
C PRO A 10 -63.89 10.75 3.15
N ALA A 11 -62.63 11.09 3.49
CA ALA A 11 -62.11 12.47 3.73
C ALA A 11 -60.62 12.37 4.17
N ASN A 12 -59.62 12.73 3.38
CA ASN A 12 -59.19 14.09 3.05
C ASN A 12 -58.96 14.99 4.30
N ASN A 13 -57.90 14.72 5.07
CA ASN A 13 -57.25 15.75 5.89
C ASN A 13 -55.93 15.23 6.49
N GLN A 14 -54.81 15.49 5.81
CA GLN A 14 -53.56 15.94 6.46
C GLN A 14 -52.60 16.53 5.42
N ARG A 15 -53.15 17.44 4.62
CA ARG A 15 -52.42 18.49 3.93
C ARG A 15 -52.33 19.68 4.91
N ARG A 16 -51.62 19.49 6.04
CA ARG A 16 -51.51 20.52 7.08
C ARG A 16 -50.34 20.29 8.04
N GLN A 17 -49.12 20.19 7.51
CA GLN A 17 -47.90 20.46 8.28
C GLN A 17 -46.67 20.80 7.41
N ARG A 18 -46.92 21.42 6.25
CA ARG A 18 -45.93 22.12 5.44
C ARG A 18 -46.53 23.43 4.95
N SER A 19 -46.52 24.45 5.81
CA SER A 19 -46.64 25.87 5.44
C SER A 19 -46.97 26.72 6.69
N GLN A 20 -46.01 26.86 7.60
CA GLN A 20 -45.96 27.95 8.60
C GLN A 20 -44.61 27.84 9.30
N LEU A 21 -43.57 28.40 8.69
CA LEU A 21 -42.49 29.15 9.36
C LEU A 21 -41.54 29.66 8.28
N ALA A 22 -42.01 30.65 7.54
CA ALA A 22 -41.16 31.62 6.87
C ALA A 22 -41.85 32.99 7.03
N LEU A 23 -41.02 34.01 7.26
CA LEU A 23 -41.33 35.46 7.25
C LEU A 23 -41.85 36.12 8.55
N ARG A 24 -40.91 36.71 9.32
CA ARG A 24 -40.75 38.18 9.56
C ARG A 24 -39.66 38.41 10.63
N SER A 25 -38.45 38.81 10.25
CA SER A 25 -37.94 40.21 10.20
C SER A 25 -37.38 40.69 11.56
N PHE A 26 -36.06 40.84 11.75
CA PHE A 26 -35.15 41.97 11.39
C PHE A 26 -35.01 43.06 12.49
N LEU A 27 -33.75 43.40 12.83
CA LEU A 27 -33.22 44.59 13.57
C LEU A 27 -33.45 44.65 15.10
N THR A 28 -32.46 44.85 16.00
CA THR A 28 -31.68 46.09 16.27
C THR A 28 -30.60 45.78 17.35
N ILE A 29 -29.28 45.85 17.09
CA ILE A 29 -28.30 46.92 17.44
C ILE A 29 -28.33 47.48 18.90
N LEU A 30 -27.27 47.13 19.66
CA LEU A 30 -26.40 47.96 20.54
C LEU A 30 -26.96 48.66 21.80
N VAL A 31 -26.20 48.55 22.92
CA VAL A 31 -25.82 49.61 23.89
C VAL A 31 -25.94 49.25 25.40
N LEU A 32 -24.75 49.08 26.01
CA LEU A 32 -24.20 49.58 27.29
C LEU A 32 -24.83 49.25 28.68
N CYS A 33 -24.01 48.53 29.45
CA CYS A 33 -23.36 48.91 30.72
C CYS A 33 -24.12 49.11 32.06
N VAL A 34 -23.36 48.67 33.08
CA VAL A 34 -23.17 49.15 34.47
C VAL A 34 -23.84 48.35 35.60
N PHE A 35 -22.97 47.99 36.55
CA PHE A 35 -23.15 47.59 37.97
C PHE A 35 -23.36 46.09 38.26
N TYR A 36 -22.61 45.42 39.15
CA TYR A 36 -21.77 45.86 40.27
C TYR A 36 -20.69 44.79 40.62
N GLN A 37 -19.48 45.23 41.00
CA GLN A 37 -18.36 44.45 41.55
C GLN A 37 -18.63 43.95 42.98
N PHE A 38 -17.90 42.93 43.45
CA PHE A 38 -17.00 42.90 44.63
C PHE A 38 -16.66 41.42 44.94
N LEU A 39 -15.50 40.91 44.50
CA LEU A 39 -14.18 40.87 45.20
C LEU A 39 -14.02 39.65 46.12
N HIS A 40 -13.14 38.71 45.74
CA HIS A 40 -11.96 38.34 46.55
C HIS A 40 -10.97 37.43 45.79
N LEU A 41 -9.86 38.05 45.38
CA LEU A 41 -8.45 37.61 45.46
C LEU A 41 -8.13 36.11 45.45
N SER A 42 -7.59 35.64 44.33
CA SER A 42 -6.53 34.61 44.26
C SER A 42 -5.67 34.90 43.02
N PRO A 43 -4.33 34.78 43.08
CA PRO A 43 -3.46 35.18 41.98
C PRO A 43 -3.66 34.23 40.79
N PRO A 44 -3.67 34.73 39.54
CA PRO A 44 -3.65 33.86 38.39
C PRO A 44 -2.27 33.21 38.33
N CYS A 45 -2.21 31.91 38.63
CA CYS A 45 -1.10 31.08 38.18
C CYS A 45 -1.14 31.09 36.65
N MET A 46 -0.33 31.96 36.04
CA MET A 46 -0.04 31.95 34.60
C MET A 46 0.73 30.67 34.28
N MET A 47 0.03 29.54 34.19
CA MET A 47 0.42 28.49 33.24
C MET A 47 -0.23 28.84 31.91
N ARG A 48 0.47 29.73 31.20
CA ARG A 48 0.24 29.98 29.78
C ARG A 48 0.59 28.67 29.10
N SER A 49 -0.41 27.81 28.88
CA SER A 49 -0.32 26.71 27.92
C SER A 49 0.19 27.34 26.62
N LYS A 50 1.47 27.09 26.32
CA LYS A 50 1.99 27.34 24.99
C LYS A 50 1.29 26.31 24.12
N LYS A 51 0.16 26.67 23.51
CA LYS A 51 -0.28 26.00 22.29
C LYS A 51 0.96 25.95 21.38
N PRO A 52 1.36 24.78 20.85
CA PRO A 52 2.48 24.70 19.92
C PRO A 52 2.04 25.30 18.57
N HIS A 53 1.89 26.63 18.52
CA HIS A 53 1.50 27.38 17.33
C HIS A 53 2.53 27.26 16.20
N SER A 54 3.74 26.76 16.46
CA SER A 54 4.80 26.62 15.46
C SER A 54 4.73 25.33 14.62
N ALA A 55 3.85 24.38 14.95
CA ALA A 55 3.76 23.09 14.25
C ALA A 55 2.66 23.04 13.16
N PHE A 56 1.80 24.07 13.05
CA PHE A 56 0.66 24.03 12.11
C PHE A 56 1.07 23.98 10.63
N PHE A 57 2.21 24.55 10.24
CA PHE A 57 2.59 24.78 8.82
C PHE A 57 3.90 24.11 8.38
N SER A 58 4.42 23.10 9.06
CA SER A 58 5.69 22.47 8.67
C SER A 58 5.53 21.48 7.50
N SER A 59 5.23 21.98 6.30
CA SER A 59 5.58 21.38 5.00
C SER A 59 5.49 22.46 3.91
N PRO A 60 6.28 22.41 2.82
CA PRO A 60 6.41 23.51 1.88
C PRO A 60 5.08 23.83 1.18
N THR A 61 4.79 25.12 1.11
CA THR A 61 3.72 25.72 0.32
C THR A 61 3.92 25.38 -1.17
N ASN A 62 3.15 24.44 -1.71
CA ASN A 62 2.90 24.42 -3.16
C ASN A 62 1.93 25.55 -3.50
N SER A 63 2.16 26.16 -4.66
CA SER A 63 1.37 27.27 -5.20
C SER A 63 -0.13 26.98 -5.18
N THR A 64 -0.93 28.03 -5.04
CA THR A 64 -2.41 28.01 -4.96
C THR A 64 -3.15 27.41 -6.16
N ASP A 65 -2.43 26.91 -7.17
CA ASP A 65 -2.97 26.59 -8.49
C ASP A 65 -2.91 25.08 -8.83
N GLU A 66 -2.23 24.24 -8.02
CA GLU A 66 -2.25 22.77 -8.21
C GLU A 66 -3.38 22.12 -7.38
N PRO A 67 -4.10 21.13 -7.93
CA PRO A 67 -5.13 20.40 -7.19
C PRO A 67 -4.52 19.65 -6.01
N LEU A 68 -5.18 19.72 -4.85
CA LEU A 68 -4.76 19.04 -3.61
C LEU A 68 -5.02 17.53 -3.68
N CYS A 69 -5.91 17.10 -4.59
CA CYS A 69 -6.17 15.71 -4.92
C CYS A 69 -6.09 15.49 -6.45
N PRO A 70 -4.87 15.43 -7.02
CA PRO A 70 -4.71 15.26 -8.45
C PRO A 70 -5.31 13.93 -8.92
N LEU A 71 -5.93 13.95 -10.11
CA LEU A 71 -6.38 12.74 -10.78
C LEU A 71 -5.16 12.08 -11.43
N TYR A 72 -4.75 10.92 -10.91
CA TYR A 72 -3.60 10.17 -11.43
C TYR A 72 -3.96 9.40 -12.70
N ASP A 73 -3.05 9.30 -13.66
CA ASP A 73 -3.30 8.54 -14.89
C ASP A 73 -3.47 7.04 -14.61
N LYS A 74 -4.32 6.37 -15.41
CA LYS A 74 -4.57 4.93 -15.33
C LYS A 74 -3.32 4.13 -15.72
N VAL A 75 -3.04 3.05 -15.00
CA VAL A 75 -1.93 2.12 -15.30
C VAL A 75 -2.46 0.80 -15.84
N GLU A 76 -2.07 0.42 -17.04
CA GLU A 76 -2.49 -0.84 -17.68
C GLU A 76 -2.05 -2.06 -16.93
N PHE A 77 -2.98 -2.99 -16.92
CA PHE A 77 -2.79 -4.35 -16.50
C PHE A 77 -2.30 -5.14 -17.71
N LYS A 78 -1.16 -5.81 -17.58
CA LYS A 78 -0.55 -6.58 -18.70
C LYS A 78 -1.39 -7.77 -19.15
N ASP A 79 -2.21 -8.30 -18.26
CA ASP A 79 -3.11 -9.44 -18.54
C ASP A 79 -4.48 -9.16 -17.88
N PRO A 80 -5.21 -8.15 -18.38
CA PRO A 80 -6.47 -7.72 -17.78
C PRO A 80 -7.55 -8.80 -17.93
N ASP A 81 -7.50 -9.59 -19.00
CA ASP A 81 -8.39 -10.73 -19.28
C ASP A 81 -8.38 -11.74 -18.13
N THR A 82 -7.23 -11.94 -17.49
CA THR A 82 -7.14 -12.86 -16.35
C THR A 82 -7.75 -12.28 -15.08
N SER A 83 -7.63 -10.96 -14.85
CA SER A 83 -8.39 -10.31 -13.78
C SER A 83 -9.89 -10.43 -14.04
N VAL A 84 -10.36 -10.24 -15.28
CA VAL A 84 -11.77 -10.45 -15.65
C VAL A 84 -12.19 -11.90 -15.40
N TYR A 85 -11.39 -12.88 -15.82
CA TYR A 85 -11.64 -14.29 -15.57
C TYR A 85 -11.75 -14.60 -14.06
N ILE A 86 -10.82 -14.09 -13.23
CA ILE A 86 -10.85 -14.27 -11.78
C ILE A 86 -12.14 -13.72 -11.16
N LEU A 87 -12.64 -12.58 -11.66
CA LEU A 87 -13.82 -11.90 -11.12
C LEU A 87 -15.14 -12.56 -11.56
N GLN A 88 -15.20 -13.05 -12.80
CA GLN A 88 -16.45 -13.46 -13.46
C GLN A 88 -16.65 -14.97 -13.57
N ASP A 89 -15.58 -15.77 -13.57
CA ASP A 89 -15.67 -17.21 -13.75
C ASP A 89 -16.20 -17.92 -12.48
N GLU A 90 -17.28 -18.70 -12.65
CA GLU A 90 -17.96 -19.35 -11.53
C GLU A 90 -17.14 -20.50 -10.93
N GLU A 91 -16.37 -21.23 -11.76
CA GLU A 91 -15.53 -22.32 -11.29
C GLU A 91 -14.35 -21.78 -10.47
N PHE A 92 -13.69 -20.72 -10.97
CA PHE A 92 -12.65 -20.01 -10.24
C PHE A 92 -13.17 -19.46 -8.91
N ARG A 93 -14.31 -18.77 -8.93
CA ARG A 93 -14.98 -18.26 -7.72
C ARG A 93 -15.20 -19.36 -6.69
N ASN A 94 -15.83 -20.47 -7.09
CA ASN A 94 -16.14 -21.57 -6.17
C ASN A 94 -14.87 -22.20 -5.60
N LYS A 95 -13.79 -22.29 -6.40
CA LYS A 95 -12.48 -22.78 -5.93
C LYS A 95 -11.84 -21.82 -4.93
N SER A 96 -11.78 -20.53 -5.24
CA SER A 96 -11.21 -19.48 -4.38
C SER A 96 -11.97 -19.37 -3.05
N VAL A 97 -13.30 -19.34 -3.10
CA VAL A 97 -14.18 -19.41 -1.92
C VAL A 97 -13.89 -20.66 -1.08
N SER A 98 -13.73 -21.82 -1.72
CA SER A 98 -13.40 -23.08 -1.04
C SER A 98 -12.03 -23.03 -0.35
N ARG A 99 -11.04 -22.39 -0.96
CA ARG A 99 -9.71 -22.17 -0.36
C ARG A 99 -9.84 -21.33 0.92
N LEU A 100 -10.47 -20.15 0.84
CA LEU A 100 -10.67 -19.31 2.02
C LEU A 100 -11.53 -20.01 3.10
N SER A 101 -12.60 -20.71 2.71
CA SER A 101 -13.45 -21.47 3.62
C SER A 101 -12.66 -22.50 4.43
N LYS A 102 -11.78 -23.28 3.78
CA LYS A 102 -10.91 -24.26 4.46
C LYS A 102 -9.89 -23.58 5.39
N ALA A 103 -9.36 -22.43 5.00
CA ALA A 103 -8.46 -21.64 5.84
C ALA A 103 -9.14 -21.17 7.14
N ILE A 104 -10.41 -20.74 7.06
CA ILE A 104 -11.23 -20.32 8.21
C ILE A 104 -11.52 -21.50 9.15
N GLN A 105 -11.70 -22.70 8.61
CA GLN A 105 -11.96 -23.91 9.41
C GLN A 105 -10.77 -24.35 10.28
N ILE A 106 -9.58 -23.76 10.09
CA ILE A 106 -8.40 -24.01 10.91
C ILE A 106 -8.30 -22.91 11.98
N PRO A 107 -8.60 -23.20 13.26
CA PRO A 107 -8.60 -22.18 14.30
C PRO A 107 -7.18 -21.72 14.61
N THR A 108 -6.90 -20.44 14.36
CA THR A 108 -5.60 -19.80 14.63
C THR A 108 -5.71 -18.67 15.66
N TRP A 109 -6.84 -18.59 16.38
CA TRP A 109 -7.09 -17.50 17.31
C TRP A 109 -6.08 -17.47 18.46
N ILE A 110 -5.66 -16.29 18.88
CA ILE A 110 -4.73 -16.07 20.01
C ILE A 110 -5.38 -15.22 21.11
N ALA A 111 -4.87 -15.34 22.32
CA ALA A 111 -5.12 -14.43 23.43
C ALA A 111 -3.90 -13.52 23.67
N ASP A 112 -4.10 -12.42 24.39
CA ASP A 112 -3.05 -11.43 24.70
C ASP A 112 -1.84 -12.04 25.41
N GLU A 113 -2.04 -13.06 26.26
CA GLU A 113 -0.99 -13.77 26.98
C GLU A 113 -1.19 -15.29 26.95
N GLY A 114 -0.07 -16.04 26.99
CA GLY A 114 -0.09 -17.49 27.17
C GLY A 114 -0.62 -18.30 25.99
N SER A 115 -0.69 -17.70 24.79
CA SER A 115 -1.15 -18.36 23.57
C SER A 115 -0.30 -19.57 23.18
N ASP A 116 -0.97 -20.68 22.85
CA ASP A 116 -0.33 -21.84 22.22
C ASP A 116 -0.20 -21.60 20.70
N PHE A 117 1.03 -21.40 20.25
CA PHE A 117 1.36 -21.18 18.84
C PHE A 117 1.48 -22.49 18.03
N THR A 118 1.43 -23.68 18.66
CA THR A 118 1.56 -24.96 17.92
C THR A 118 0.42 -25.21 16.94
N LYS A 119 -0.74 -24.57 17.15
CA LYS A 119 -1.89 -24.59 16.22
C LYS A 119 -1.56 -24.09 14.80
N PHE A 120 -0.57 -23.19 14.66
CA PHE A 120 -0.14 -22.68 13.36
C PHE A 120 0.49 -23.78 12.49
N ALA A 121 1.03 -24.85 13.07
CA ALA A 121 1.59 -25.96 12.29
C ALA A 121 0.55 -26.60 11.36
N LYS A 122 -0.70 -26.76 11.83
CA LYS A 122 -1.80 -27.29 11.01
C LYS A 122 -2.21 -26.31 9.91
N PHE A 123 -2.14 -25.01 10.20
CA PHE A 123 -2.41 -23.99 9.19
C PHE A 123 -1.32 -23.98 8.12
N HIS A 124 -0.06 -24.11 8.50
CA HIS A 124 1.08 -24.21 7.58
C HIS A 124 0.98 -25.44 6.68
N GLU A 125 0.61 -26.61 7.22
CA GLU A 125 0.38 -27.82 6.43
C GLU A 125 -0.69 -27.58 5.34
N TYR A 126 -1.76 -26.88 5.69
CA TYR A 126 -2.80 -26.49 4.73
C TYR A 126 -2.26 -25.54 3.65
N LEU A 127 -1.55 -24.47 4.05
CA LEU A 127 -1.01 -23.49 3.09
C LEU A 127 0.01 -24.15 2.13
N GLU A 128 0.93 -24.95 2.66
CA GLU A 128 1.97 -25.66 1.90
C GLU A 128 1.37 -26.69 0.94
N THR A 129 0.24 -27.31 1.31
CA THR A 129 -0.46 -28.29 0.46
C THR A 129 -1.30 -27.61 -0.62
N GLU A 130 -2.11 -26.62 -0.25
CA GLU A 130 -3.06 -25.97 -1.16
C GLU A 130 -2.35 -25.04 -2.16
N PHE A 131 -1.25 -24.39 -1.74
CA PHE A 131 -0.45 -23.46 -2.56
C PHE A 131 0.93 -24.04 -2.85
N LYS A 132 1.01 -25.34 -3.12
CA LYS A 132 2.27 -26.05 -3.33
C LYS A 132 3.18 -25.36 -4.35
N ASN A 133 2.65 -24.87 -5.47
CA ASN A 133 3.44 -24.16 -6.49
C ASN A 133 4.13 -22.90 -5.95
N VAL A 134 3.44 -22.18 -5.06
CA VAL A 134 3.94 -20.95 -4.44
C VAL A 134 5.08 -21.28 -3.48
N PHE A 135 4.89 -22.27 -2.60
CA PHE A 135 5.92 -22.69 -1.64
C PHE A 135 7.11 -23.40 -2.31
N ASP A 136 6.89 -24.11 -3.42
CA ASP A 136 7.97 -24.70 -4.22
C ASP A 136 8.82 -23.64 -4.95
N ALA A 137 8.19 -22.54 -5.40
CA ALA A 137 8.87 -21.48 -6.15
C ALA A 137 9.58 -20.44 -5.27
N ALA A 138 9.09 -20.24 -4.03
CA ALA A 138 9.63 -19.25 -3.11
C ALA A 138 10.87 -19.76 -2.36
N ASN A 139 11.75 -18.84 -1.96
CA ASN A 139 12.61 -19.06 -0.81
C ASN A 139 11.77 -18.90 0.46
N VAL A 140 11.46 -20.01 1.12
CA VAL A 140 10.60 -20.05 2.31
C VAL A 140 11.43 -19.90 3.58
N PHE A 141 11.12 -18.90 4.40
CA PHE A 141 11.72 -18.72 5.73
C PHE A 141 10.65 -18.81 6.81
N LYS A 142 10.91 -19.64 7.83
CA LYS A 142 10.13 -19.70 9.07
C LYS A 142 10.82 -18.82 10.12
N VAL A 143 10.30 -17.61 10.33
CA VAL A 143 10.87 -16.63 11.26
C VAL A 143 10.21 -16.78 12.62
N ASN A 144 11.02 -16.89 13.68
CA ASN A 144 10.55 -17.17 15.04
C ASN A 144 9.53 -18.34 15.10
N THR A 145 9.87 -19.43 14.40
CA THR A 145 9.09 -20.67 14.24
C THR A 145 7.85 -20.57 13.35
N TYR A 146 6.94 -19.60 13.57
CA TYR A 146 5.63 -19.57 12.90
C TYR A 146 5.39 -18.38 11.97
N GLY A 147 6.27 -17.37 11.95
CA GLY A 147 6.23 -16.31 10.94
C GLY A 147 6.66 -16.87 9.59
N ILE A 148 5.93 -16.56 8.52
CA ILE A 148 6.26 -17.02 7.17
C ILE A 148 6.78 -15.84 6.36
N VAL A 149 7.95 -15.98 5.76
CA VAL A 149 8.43 -15.08 4.71
C VAL A 149 8.63 -15.90 3.44
N LEU A 150 7.90 -15.56 2.37
CA LEU A 150 8.05 -16.14 1.04
C LEU A 150 8.74 -15.10 0.16
N GLU A 151 9.99 -15.36 -0.21
CA GLU A 151 10.76 -14.50 -1.10
C GLU A 151 10.78 -15.10 -2.50
N PHE A 152 10.04 -14.48 -3.43
CA PHE A 152 10.13 -14.76 -4.85
C PHE A 152 11.25 -13.92 -5.42
N LYS A 153 12.43 -14.52 -5.48
CA LYS A 153 13.64 -13.82 -5.91
C LYS A 153 13.44 -13.25 -7.31
N GLY A 154 13.53 -11.93 -7.40
CA GLY A 154 13.49 -11.23 -8.66
C GLY A 154 14.73 -11.58 -9.48
N SER A 155 14.60 -11.61 -10.80
CA SER A 155 15.78 -11.54 -11.67
C SER A 155 16.58 -10.26 -11.38
N ASN A 156 15.92 -9.23 -10.82
CA ASN A 156 16.42 -7.91 -10.50
C ASN A 156 16.72 -7.59 -9.02
N SER A 157 18.00 -7.69 -8.65
CA SER A 157 18.57 -7.32 -7.35
C SER A 157 18.96 -5.85 -7.15
N SER A 158 18.95 -5.00 -8.20
CA SER A 158 18.99 -3.54 -7.99
C SER A 158 17.62 -3.00 -7.56
N LEU A 159 16.58 -3.72 -7.97
CA LEU A 159 15.20 -3.73 -7.54
C LEU A 159 15.06 -3.79 -6.02
N LYS A 160 14.77 -2.69 -5.31
CA LYS A 160 14.24 -2.79 -3.93
C LYS A 160 13.04 -3.76 -3.92
N PRO A 161 12.97 -4.77 -3.05
CA PRO A 161 11.84 -5.71 -3.07
C PRO A 161 10.50 -5.00 -2.81
N ALA A 162 9.42 -5.49 -3.41
CA ALA A 162 8.07 -5.09 -3.03
C ALA A 162 7.54 -6.10 -2.00
N MET A 163 7.06 -5.61 -0.86
CA MET A 163 6.62 -6.44 0.25
C MET A 163 5.11 -6.32 0.43
N PHE A 164 4.45 -7.47 0.55
CA PHE A 164 3.03 -7.58 0.85
C PHE A 164 2.89 -8.33 2.17
N ALA A 165 2.23 -7.71 3.14
CA ALA A 165 2.05 -8.24 4.47
C ALA A 165 0.60 -8.67 4.71
N ALA A 166 0.45 -9.64 5.61
CA ALA A 166 -0.79 -10.08 6.21
C ALA A 166 -0.44 -10.81 7.52
N HIS A 167 -1.42 -11.28 8.27
CA HIS A 167 -1.22 -12.10 9.46
C HIS A 167 -2.05 -13.39 9.40
N GLN A 168 -1.66 -14.35 10.24
CA GLN A 168 -2.23 -15.70 10.25
C GLN A 168 -3.22 -15.91 11.41
N ASP A 169 -3.04 -15.15 12.48
CA ASP A 169 -3.81 -15.24 13.69
C ASP A 169 -5.17 -14.57 13.57
N THR A 170 -5.98 -14.70 14.61
CA THR A 170 -7.27 -14.02 14.71
C THR A 170 -7.55 -13.72 16.18
N VAL A 171 -8.45 -12.79 16.48
CA VAL A 171 -8.98 -12.69 17.86
C VAL A 171 -9.73 -13.96 18.30
N PRO A 172 -9.92 -14.19 19.62
CA PRO A 172 -10.79 -15.25 20.13
C PRO A 172 -12.22 -15.13 19.56
N PRO A 173 -12.94 -16.26 19.38
CA PRO A 173 -14.32 -16.21 18.89
C PRO A 173 -15.31 -15.64 19.92
N GLY A 174 -14.92 -15.45 21.18
CA GLY A 174 -15.82 -15.02 22.24
C GLY A 174 -16.86 -16.09 22.61
N ASP A 175 -18.04 -15.66 23.04
CA ASP A 175 -19.13 -16.58 23.40
C ASP A 175 -19.78 -17.17 22.15
N LEU A 176 -19.60 -18.47 21.98
CA LEU A 176 -20.10 -19.25 20.84
C LEU A 176 -21.64 -19.20 20.71
N GLN A 177 -22.38 -18.87 21.77
CA GLN A 177 -23.84 -18.73 21.71
C GLN A 177 -24.30 -17.49 20.92
N ASN A 178 -23.44 -16.48 20.78
CA ASN A 178 -23.75 -15.26 20.04
C ASN A 178 -23.42 -15.39 18.54
N TRP A 179 -22.99 -16.56 18.10
CA TRP A 179 -22.72 -16.86 16.71
C TRP A 179 -23.89 -17.60 16.08
N ASP A 180 -24.42 -17.08 14.97
CA ASP A 180 -25.48 -17.71 14.20
C ASP A 180 -25.00 -19.02 13.53
N ARG A 181 -23.69 -19.08 13.27
CA ARG A 181 -22.98 -20.21 12.65
C ARG A 181 -21.65 -20.38 13.35
N SER A 182 -21.13 -21.61 13.41
CA SER A 182 -19.82 -21.86 14.04
C SER A 182 -18.75 -20.89 13.48
N PRO A 183 -17.96 -20.22 14.36
CA PRO A 183 -16.93 -19.27 13.94
C PRO A 183 -15.87 -19.89 13.02
N PHE A 184 -15.70 -21.22 13.06
CA PHE A 184 -14.75 -21.95 12.23
C PHE A 184 -15.47 -22.81 11.18
N SER A 185 -16.65 -22.39 10.72
CA SER A 185 -17.38 -23.10 9.66
C SER A 185 -16.88 -22.78 8.26
N GLY A 186 -16.42 -21.55 8.01
CA GLY A 186 -16.12 -21.07 6.66
C GLY A 186 -17.36 -21.11 5.75
N TYR A 187 -18.56 -20.93 6.31
CA TYR A 187 -19.81 -21.12 5.57
C TYR A 187 -19.99 -20.07 4.48
N TYR A 188 -20.22 -20.52 3.24
CA TYR A 188 -20.55 -19.65 2.12
C TYR A 188 -22.05 -19.71 1.82
N ASP A 189 -22.72 -18.56 1.79
CA ASP A 189 -24.17 -18.46 1.52
C ASP A 189 -24.53 -18.16 0.06
N GLY A 190 -23.52 -18.06 -0.82
CA GLY A 190 -23.66 -17.64 -2.21
C GLY A 190 -23.26 -16.18 -2.46
N THR A 191 -23.01 -15.40 -1.41
CA THR A 191 -22.53 -14.01 -1.50
C THR A 191 -21.40 -13.73 -0.50
N ARG A 192 -21.51 -14.27 0.71
CA ARG A 192 -20.63 -14.00 1.84
C ARG A 192 -20.03 -15.27 2.41
N ILE A 193 -18.78 -15.16 2.83
CA ILE A 193 -18.03 -16.23 3.49
C ILE A 193 -17.95 -15.87 4.97
N TYR A 194 -18.60 -16.66 5.81
CA TYR A 194 -18.72 -16.43 7.25
C TYR A 194 -17.68 -17.21 8.06
N GLY A 195 -17.08 -16.54 9.03
CA GLY A 195 -16.25 -17.13 10.07
C GLY A 195 -15.15 -16.20 10.55
N ARG A 196 -14.54 -16.55 11.69
CA ARG A 196 -13.46 -15.79 12.30
C ARG A 196 -12.23 -15.80 11.38
N GLY A 197 -11.74 -14.61 11.04
CA GLY A 197 -10.64 -14.40 10.11
C GLY A 197 -11.05 -14.37 8.64
N SER A 198 -12.35 -14.36 8.35
CA SER A 198 -12.85 -14.18 6.99
C SER A 198 -12.56 -12.79 6.44
N SER A 199 -12.60 -11.75 7.28
CA SER A 199 -12.24 -10.37 6.92
C SER A 199 -10.91 -9.92 7.53
N ASP A 200 -10.50 -10.50 8.66
CA ASP A 200 -9.30 -10.07 9.41
C ASP A 200 -8.42 -11.26 9.84
N CYS A 201 -7.40 -11.63 9.05
CA CYS A 201 -7.15 -11.15 7.68
C CYS A 201 -6.82 -12.31 6.72
N LYS A 202 -7.33 -13.52 6.99
CA LYS A 202 -7.02 -14.69 6.16
C LYS A 202 -7.45 -14.51 4.70
N ASN A 203 -8.45 -13.69 4.40
CA ASN A 203 -8.80 -13.36 3.02
C ASN A 203 -7.66 -12.68 2.26
N LEU A 204 -6.92 -11.76 2.88
CA LEU A 204 -5.78 -11.10 2.26
C LEU A 204 -4.64 -12.08 2.07
N LEU A 205 -4.30 -12.86 3.11
CA LEU A 205 -3.25 -13.89 3.04
C LEU A 205 -3.53 -14.92 1.94
N ILE A 206 -4.74 -15.48 1.92
CA ILE A 206 -5.16 -16.45 0.90
C ILE A 206 -5.22 -15.81 -0.48
N GLY A 207 -5.69 -14.57 -0.58
CA GLY A 207 -5.75 -13.84 -1.85
C GLY A 207 -4.37 -13.55 -2.46
N LEU A 208 -3.39 -13.17 -1.64
CA LEU A 208 -2.00 -12.99 -2.06
C LEU A 208 -1.40 -14.31 -2.57
N LEU A 209 -1.55 -15.40 -1.82
CA LEU A 209 -1.08 -16.72 -2.24
C LEU A 209 -1.74 -17.19 -3.54
N GLU A 210 -3.05 -17.00 -3.69
CA GLU A 210 -3.79 -17.38 -4.89
C GLU A 210 -3.43 -16.53 -6.12
N SER A 211 -3.14 -15.24 -5.92
CA SER A 211 -2.66 -14.37 -7.00
C SER A 211 -1.30 -14.83 -7.54
N MET A 212 -0.37 -15.20 -6.65
CA MET A 212 0.94 -15.71 -7.02
C MET A 212 0.87 -17.13 -7.61
N ASP A 213 0.01 -18.01 -7.08
CA ASP A 213 -0.24 -19.34 -7.65
C ASP A 213 -0.72 -19.22 -9.11
N SER A 214 -1.63 -18.28 -9.38
CA SER A 214 -2.15 -18.01 -10.73
C SER A 214 -1.08 -17.44 -11.67
N LEU A 215 -0.18 -16.58 -11.17
CA LEU A 215 0.97 -16.07 -11.93
C LEU A 215 1.96 -17.19 -12.26
N LEU A 216 2.35 -17.99 -11.26
CA LEU A 216 3.31 -19.08 -11.42
C LEU A 216 2.79 -20.18 -12.34
N ALA A 217 1.49 -20.48 -12.31
CA ALA A 217 0.85 -21.42 -13.22
C ALA A 217 1.02 -21.00 -14.71
N LYS A 218 1.25 -19.72 -14.98
CA LYS A 218 1.55 -19.18 -16.32
C LYS A 218 3.04 -18.97 -16.59
N GLY A 219 3.92 -19.48 -15.72
CA GLY A 219 5.37 -19.35 -15.88
C GLY A 219 5.91 -17.97 -15.53
N PHE A 220 5.21 -17.21 -14.68
CA PHE A 220 5.69 -15.91 -14.21
C PHE A 220 7.06 -16.03 -13.52
N ASN A 221 7.96 -15.11 -13.85
CA ASN A 221 9.23 -14.93 -13.17
C ASN A 221 9.39 -13.44 -12.85
N PRO A 222 9.45 -13.04 -11.57
CA PRO A 222 9.43 -11.64 -11.22
C PRO A 222 10.72 -10.94 -11.64
N GLU A 223 10.59 -9.69 -12.10
CA GLU A 223 11.75 -8.82 -12.27
C GLU A 223 12.21 -8.31 -10.90
N ARG A 224 11.37 -7.53 -10.20
CA ARG A 224 11.62 -7.10 -8.82
C ARG A 224 11.38 -8.25 -7.86
N THR A 225 12.21 -8.40 -6.82
CA THR A 225 11.92 -9.38 -5.76
C THR A 225 10.58 -9.07 -5.11
N ILE A 226 9.72 -10.09 -5.01
CA ILE A 226 8.44 -10.01 -4.31
C ILE A 226 8.58 -10.75 -2.98
N ILE A 227 8.16 -10.11 -1.89
CA ILE A 227 8.21 -10.68 -0.54
C ILE A 227 6.79 -10.73 -0.01
N PHE A 228 6.31 -11.93 0.34
CA PHE A 228 5.13 -12.07 1.19
C PHE A 228 5.59 -12.32 2.63
N ALA A 229 5.06 -11.56 3.58
CA ALA A 229 5.44 -11.62 4.98
C ALA A 229 4.19 -11.81 5.85
N PHE A 230 4.08 -12.96 6.51
CA PHE A 230 2.92 -13.33 7.31
C PHE A 230 3.26 -13.45 8.79
N GLY A 231 2.79 -12.47 9.58
CA GLY A 231 2.81 -12.50 11.04
C GLY A 231 1.92 -13.61 11.62
N PHE A 232 2.01 -13.87 12.92
CA PHE A 232 1.19 -14.90 13.59
C PHE A 232 0.71 -14.46 14.99
N ASP A 233 0.88 -13.18 15.31
CA ASP A 233 0.46 -12.60 16.57
C ASP A 233 0.07 -11.12 16.47
N GLU A 234 -0.37 -10.66 15.29
CA GLU A 234 -0.80 -9.28 15.02
C GLU A 234 -1.86 -8.83 16.05
N GLU A 235 -2.81 -9.72 16.34
CA GLU A 235 -3.95 -9.50 17.24
C GLU A 235 -3.51 -9.36 18.71
N SER A 236 -2.22 -9.56 18.98
CA SER A 236 -1.53 -9.30 20.25
C SER A 236 -0.32 -8.36 20.10
N SER A 237 -0.39 -7.45 19.12
CA SER A 237 0.62 -6.44 18.76
C SER A 237 1.85 -6.90 17.99
N GLY A 238 1.89 -8.12 17.43
CA GLY A 238 2.94 -8.54 16.48
C GLY A 238 4.35 -8.70 17.11
N LYS A 239 4.44 -8.91 18.43
CA LYS A 239 5.71 -8.91 19.18
C LYS A 239 6.61 -10.10 18.84
N TYR A 240 6.01 -11.22 18.42
CA TYR A 240 6.69 -12.47 18.12
C TYR A 240 6.80 -12.74 16.62
N GLY A 241 5.82 -12.32 15.83
CA GLY A 241 5.75 -12.44 14.38
C GLY A 241 6.41 -11.27 13.68
N ALA A 242 5.66 -10.19 13.43
CA ALA A 242 6.13 -9.08 12.62
C ALA A 242 7.40 -8.40 13.14
N SER A 243 7.55 -8.23 14.46
CA SER A 243 8.79 -7.71 15.06
C SER A 243 10.02 -8.54 14.71
N HIS A 244 9.90 -9.87 14.66
CA HIS A 244 11.00 -10.76 14.29
C HIS A 244 11.20 -10.83 12.78
N ILE A 245 10.12 -10.78 12.00
CA ILE A 245 10.18 -10.65 10.53
C ILE A 245 10.91 -9.36 10.15
N SER A 246 10.59 -8.24 10.81
CA SER A 246 11.24 -6.96 10.58
C SER A 246 12.74 -7.05 10.81
N LYS A 247 13.17 -7.59 11.96
CA LYS A 247 14.59 -7.84 12.26
C LYS A 247 15.27 -8.71 11.21
N PHE A 248 14.61 -9.82 10.83
CA PHE A 248 15.11 -10.70 9.78
C PHE A 248 15.30 -9.98 8.44
N LEU A 249 14.33 -9.15 8.02
CA LEU A 249 14.40 -8.39 6.78
C LEU A 249 15.45 -7.26 6.85
N LEU A 250 15.56 -6.56 7.99
CA LEU A 250 16.58 -5.53 8.22
C LEU A 250 17.99 -6.11 8.21
N GLU A 251 18.20 -7.27 8.83
CA GLU A 251 19.50 -7.97 8.78
C GLU A 251 19.85 -8.40 7.35
N ARG A 252 18.85 -8.77 6.55
CA ARG A 252 19.04 -9.27 5.18
C ARG A 252 19.22 -8.18 4.13
N TYR A 253 18.45 -7.11 4.22
CA TYR A 253 18.34 -6.08 3.19
C TYR A 253 18.78 -4.68 3.65
N GLY A 254 18.88 -4.46 4.95
CA GLY A 254 19.19 -3.16 5.54
C GLY A 254 17.97 -2.23 5.68
N PRO A 255 18.15 -1.05 6.28
CA PRO A 255 17.10 -0.04 6.40
C PRO A 255 16.76 0.60 5.04
N ASN A 256 15.53 1.08 4.89
CA ASN A 256 14.99 1.68 3.66
C ASN A 256 15.27 0.82 2.40
N SER A 257 15.09 -0.48 2.53
CA SER A 257 15.41 -1.47 1.50
C SER A 257 14.21 -1.94 0.69
N MET A 258 12.99 -1.69 1.16
CA MET A 258 11.75 -2.06 0.46
C MET A 258 11.28 -0.92 -0.46
N TYR A 259 10.71 -1.27 -1.61
CA TYR A 259 10.12 -0.32 -2.55
C TYR A 259 8.83 0.27 -1.98
N HIS A 260 7.97 -0.60 -1.49
CA HIS A 260 6.84 -0.27 -0.63
C HIS A 260 6.47 -1.51 0.20
N ILE A 261 5.68 -1.28 1.23
CA ILE A 261 4.97 -2.29 2.00
C ILE A 261 3.48 -2.02 1.81
N ILE A 262 2.72 -3.04 1.42
CA ILE A 262 1.25 -3.00 1.47
C ILE A 262 0.81 -4.07 2.47
N ASP A 263 0.16 -3.65 3.54
CA ASP A 263 -0.37 -4.50 4.59
C ASP A 263 -1.90 -4.47 4.62
N GLU A 264 -2.49 -5.23 5.54
CA GLU A 264 -3.92 -5.21 5.83
C GLU A 264 -4.46 -3.80 6.09
N GLY A 265 -5.79 -3.70 6.08
CA GLY A 265 -6.50 -2.48 6.36
C GLY A 265 -7.95 -2.56 5.90
N PHE A 266 -8.60 -1.42 5.82
CA PHE A 266 -9.96 -1.36 5.29
C PHE A 266 -10.00 -1.69 3.79
N GLY A 267 -11.19 -2.09 3.32
CA GLY A 267 -11.46 -2.22 1.89
C GLY A 267 -11.24 -0.86 1.21
N VAL A 268 -10.35 -0.83 0.22
CA VAL A 268 -9.91 0.42 -0.41
C VAL A 268 -11.02 1.11 -1.19
N PHE A 269 -11.96 0.35 -1.76
CA PHE A 269 -13.02 0.90 -2.59
C PHE A 269 -14.20 1.34 -1.73
N MET A 270 -14.59 2.61 -1.83
CA MET A 270 -15.70 3.16 -1.07
C MET A 270 -16.49 4.21 -1.85
N GLU A 271 -17.75 4.38 -1.46
CA GLU A 271 -18.63 5.42 -1.99
C GLU A 271 -18.89 6.46 -0.89
N LEU A 272 -18.57 7.72 -1.16
CA LEU A 272 -18.80 8.86 -0.28
C LEU A 272 -19.53 9.95 -1.06
N GLN A 273 -20.70 10.39 -0.56
CA GLN A 273 -21.52 11.45 -1.18
C GLN A 273 -21.78 11.21 -2.69
N ASN A 274 -22.16 9.97 -3.05
CA ASN A 274 -22.39 9.52 -4.43
C ASN A 274 -21.17 9.63 -5.35
N LYS A 275 -19.96 9.63 -4.79
CA LYS A 275 -18.69 9.58 -5.52
C LYS A 275 -17.83 8.43 -5.03
N TYR A 276 -17.01 7.90 -5.92
CA TYR A 276 -16.18 6.73 -5.63
C TYR A 276 -14.75 7.12 -5.31
N PHE A 277 -14.21 6.52 -4.26
CA PHE A 277 -12.86 6.74 -3.79
C PHE A 277 -12.15 5.41 -3.64
N ALA A 278 -10.87 5.39 -4.00
CA ALA A 278 -9.92 4.40 -3.52
C ALA A 278 -9.09 5.04 -2.41
N MET A 279 -9.28 4.56 -1.18
CA MET A 279 -8.61 5.07 0.00
C MET A 279 -7.58 4.06 0.50
N LEU A 280 -6.36 4.53 0.77
CA LEU A 280 -5.33 3.75 1.45
C LEU A 280 -4.89 4.45 2.71
N ALA A 281 -4.76 3.72 3.80
CA ALA A 281 -4.20 4.29 5.02
C ALA A 281 -2.70 4.50 4.88
N THR A 282 -2.27 5.75 5.07
CA THR A 282 -0.88 6.19 4.99
C THR A 282 -0.28 6.52 6.35
N GLY A 283 -1.09 6.43 7.41
CA GLY A 283 -0.67 6.65 8.79
C GLY A 283 -1.64 6.01 9.79
N GLU A 284 -1.18 5.89 11.03
CA GLU A 284 -1.89 5.27 12.14
C GLU A 284 -1.75 6.11 13.40
N LYS A 285 -2.72 5.99 14.31
CA LYS A 285 -2.65 6.63 15.62
C LYS A 285 -1.58 5.97 16.50
N GLY A 286 -1.00 6.74 17.41
CA GLY A 286 -0.13 6.21 18.46
C GLY A 286 -0.94 5.43 19.50
N TYR A 287 -0.27 4.69 20.37
CA TYR A 287 -0.89 3.85 21.40
C TYR A 287 -0.19 4.02 22.76
N LEU A 288 -0.97 4.16 23.83
CA LEU A 288 -0.45 4.20 25.20
C LEU A 288 -1.39 3.49 26.18
N ASP A 289 -0.87 2.50 26.90
CA ASP A 289 -1.50 2.02 28.12
C ASP A 289 -0.86 2.70 29.32
N LEU A 290 -1.63 3.49 30.07
CA LEU A 290 -1.21 4.05 31.33
C LEU A 290 -1.63 3.14 32.47
N GLY A 291 -0.65 2.59 33.20
CA GLY A 291 -0.85 1.90 34.45
C GLY A 291 -0.87 2.88 35.61
N ILE A 292 -1.93 2.81 36.42
CA ILE A 292 -2.09 3.62 37.63
C ILE A 292 -2.16 2.67 38.82
N GLU A 293 -1.39 2.95 39.85
CA GLU A 293 -1.40 2.25 41.12
C GLU A 293 -1.70 3.24 42.25
N VAL A 294 -2.67 2.91 43.09
CA VAL A 294 -2.99 3.65 44.31
C VAL A 294 -2.73 2.73 45.50
N LEU A 295 -1.72 3.09 46.28
CA LEU A 295 -1.37 2.44 47.53
C LEU A 295 -1.90 3.26 48.70
N GLN A 296 -2.67 2.65 49.59
CA GLN A 296 -3.14 3.27 50.85
C GLN A 296 -3.20 2.23 51.97
N PRO A 297 -3.25 2.64 53.25
CA PRO A 297 -3.44 1.71 54.36
C PRO A 297 -4.72 0.89 54.22
N GLY A 298 -4.60 -0.42 54.49
CA GLY A 298 -5.74 -1.31 54.60
C GLY A 298 -6.38 -1.24 55.98
N GLY A 299 -7.39 -2.06 56.23
CA GLY A 299 -8.07 -2.07 57.53
C GLY A 299 -9.39 -2.80 57.53
N HIS A 300 -10.07 -2.77 58.67
CA HIS A 300 -11.40 -3.35 58.83
C HIS A 300 -12.46 -2.35 58.37
N SER A 301 -13.42 -2.79 57.54
CA SER A 301 -14.43 -1.89 56.95
C SER A 301 -15.33 -1.17 57.96
N SER A 302 -15.38 -1.61 59.22
CA SER A 302 -16.16 -0.94 60.28
C SER A 302 -15.50 0.32 60.85
N ILE A 303 -14.22 0.54 60.55
CA ILE A 303 -13.46 1.74 60.92
C ILE A 303 -12.80 2.26 59.64
N ALA A 304 -13.63 2.58 58.65
CA ALA A 304 -13.14 3.06 57.36
C ALA A 304 -12.65 4.52 57.46
N PRO A 305 -11.57 4.89 56.75
CA PRO A 305 -11.22 6.29 56.53
C PRO A 305 -12.25 6.97 55.62
N ASP A 306 -12.21 8.29 55.53
CA ASP A 306 -13.11 9.09 54.67
C ASP A 306 -13.07 8.65 53.20
N HIS A 307 -11.91 8.18 52.73
CA HIS A 307 -11.72 7.65 51.38
C HIS A 307 -10.86 6.39 51.38
N THR A 308 -11.33 5.35 50.67
CA THR A 308 -10.60 4.10 50.44
C THR A 308 -9.72 4.20 49.20
N ALA A 309 -8.76 3.28 49.02
CA ALA A 309 -7.97 3.19 47.79
C ALA A 309 -8.84 3.09 46.52
N ILE A 310 -9.93 2.33 46.57
CA ILE A 310 -10.89 2.23 45.46
C ILE A 310 -11.59 3.58 45.22
N GLY A 311 -11.98 4.28 46.28
CA GLY A 311 -12.59 5.61 46.16
C GLY A 311 -11.64 6.64 45.55
N THR A 312 -10.37 6.62 45.96
CA THR A 312 -9.33 7.48 45.38
C THR A 312 -9.09 7.17 43.90
N MET A 313 -8.93 5.88 43.54
CA MET A 313 -8.77 5.46 42.15
C MET A 313 -9.99 5.85 41.30
N SER A 314 -11.20 5.58 41.79
CA SER A 314 -12.45 5.92 41.12
C SER A 314 -12.56 7.41 40.83
N LYS A 315 -12.17 8.25 41.80
CA LYS A 315 -12.15 9.72 41.62
C LYS A 315 -11.11 10.18 40.62
N LEU A 316 -9.94 9.55 40.60
CA LEU A 316 -8.90 9.84 39.62
C LEU A 316 -9.38 9.51 38.21
N ILE A 317 -9.93 8.31 38.00
CA ILE A 317 -10.48 7.87 36.70
C ILE A 317 -11.63 8.78 36.28
N SER A 318 -12.59 9.06 37.18
CA SER A 318 -13.71 9.95 36.89
C SER A 318 -13.23 11.34 36.45
N ARG A 319 -12.26 11.95 37.17
CA ARG A 319 -11.68 13.24 36.77
C ARG A 319 -10.94 13.17 35.43
N TYR A 320 -10.39 12.00 35.09
CA TYR A 320 -9.72 11.79 33.82
C TYR A 320 -10.69 11.75 32.65
N GLU A 321 -11.82 11.04 32.83
CA GLU A 321 -12.87 10.84 31.82
C GLU A 321 -13.81 12.06 31.66
N ASP A 322 -13.96 12.90 32.68
CA ASP A 322 -14.83 14.09 32.67
C ASP A 322 -14.47 15.14 31.59
N ARG A 323 -13.30 15.00 30.94
CA ARG A 323 -12.84 15.90 29.88
C ARG A 323 -12.41 15.09 28.67
N LEU A 324 -12.70 15.53 27.46
CA LEU A 324 -12.10 14.95 26.25
C LEU A 324 -10.80 15.66 25.88
N TYR A 325 -9.96 15.06 25.05
CA TYR A 325 -8.82 15.78 24.46
C TYR A 325 -9.33 16.83 23.47
N ASP A 326 -8.60 17.94 23.36
CA ASP A 326 -8.90 18.94 22.35
C ASP A 326 -8.59 18.34 20.96
N PRO A 327 -9.50 18.44 19.98
CA PRO A 327 -9.25 17.92 18.64
C PRO A 327 -8.19 18.78 17.92
N ILE A 328 -7.37 18.13 17.09
CA ILE A 328 -6.29 18.74 16.33
C ILE A 328 -6.23 18.15 14.92
N LEU A 329 -6.17 19.04 13.92
CA LEU A 329 -6.02 18.68 12.50
C LEU A 329 -4.77 19.37 11.95
N VAL A 330 -3.64 18.67 12.02
CA VAL A 330 -2.35 19.08 11.45
C VAL A 330 -2.27 18.75 9.96
N ASN A 331 -1.43 19.49 9.20
CA ASN A 331 -1.33 19.35 7.74
C ASN A 331 -0.92 17.95 7.26
N PHE A 332 -0.13 17.23 8.07
CA PHE A 332 0.30 15.86 7.74
C PHE A 332 -0.70 14.79 8.19
N ASN A 333 -1.82 15.14 8.84
CA ASN A 333 -2.85 14.15 9.20
C ASN A 333 -3.52 13.66 7.91
N PRO A 334 -3.48 12.35 7.58
CA PRO A 334 -4.04 11.82 6.34
C PRO A 334 -5.52 12.15 6.11
N THR A 335 -6.28 12.34 7.20
CA THR A 335 -7.70 12.76 7.15
C THR A 335 -7.89 14.06 6.37
N LEU A 336 -6.93 14.98 6.44
CA LEU A 336 -7.02 16.24 5.69
C LEU A 336 -7.00 15.99 4.18
N ASN A 337 -6.14 15.08 3.70
CA ASN A 337 -6.11 14.72 2.29
C ASN A 337 -7.39 14.01 1.86
N THR A 338 -7.94 13.11 2.68
CA THR A 338 -9.27 12.50 2.43
C THR A 338 -10.32 13.58 2.20
N LEU A 339 -10.38 14.58 3.10
CA LEU A 339 -11.35 15.66 2.99
C LEU A 339 -11.10 16.53 1.75
N GLN A 340 -9.85 16.83 1.42
CA GLN A 340 -9.50 17.59 0.23
C GLN A 340 -9.95 16.87 -1.05
N CYS A 341 -9.73 15.56 -1.15
CA CYS A 341 -10.27 14.75 -2.24
C CYS A 341 -11.80 14.80 -2.28
N VAL A 342 -12.48 14.64 -1.14
CA VAL A 342 -13.95 14.76 -1.08
C VAL A 342 -14.40 16.16 -1.53
N ALA A 343 -13.72 17.22 -1.12
CA ALA A 343 -14.04 18.59 -1.49
C ALA A 343 -13.83 18.86 -2.99
N GLU A 344 -12.85 18.21 -3.63
CA GLU A 344 -12.59 18.37 -5.06
C GLU A 344 -13.60 17.61 -5.93
N TYR A 345 -13.93 16.36 -5.58
CA TYR A 345 -14.71 15.47 -6.44
C TYR A 345 -16.19 15.32 -6.05
N ALA A 346 -16.52 15.41 -4.76
CA ALA A 346 -17.88 15.19 -4.27
C ALA A 346 -18.72 16.46 -4.17
N ASP A 347 -20.04 16.27 -4.22
CA ASP A 347 -21.01 17.34 -4.05
C ASP A 347 -21.26 17.58 -2.56
N ILE A 348 -20.58 18.57 -2.00
CA ILE A 348 -20.70 18.98 -0.60
C ILE A 348 -21.01 20.48 -0.52
N ASP A 349 -21.46 20.94 0.65
CA ASP A 349 -21.73 22.36 0.89
C ASP A 349 -20.53 23.25 0.52
N GLU A 350 -20.77 24.28 -0.29
CA GLU A 350 -19.72 25.17 -0.82
C GLU A 350 -18.93 25.91 0.28
N SER A 351 -19.57 26.23 1.42
CA SER A 351 -18.86 26.83 2.54
C SER A 351 -17.89 25.83 3.16
N LEU A 352 -18.35 24.59 3.39
CA LEU A 352 -17.51 23.52 3.91
C LEU A 352 -16.37 23.18 2.95
N LYS A 353 -16.66 23.07 1.64
CA LYS A 353 -15.66 22.86 0.58
C LYS A 353 -14.54 23.90 0.65
N LYS A 354 -14.88 25.18 0.70
CA LYS A 354 -13.91 26.27 0.81
C LYS A 354 -13.08 26.19 2.10
N ASP A 355 -13.71 25.80 3.20
CA ASP A 355 -13.01 25.64 4.48
C ASP A 355 -12.03 24.46 4.44
N ILE A 356 -12.42 23.32 3.87
CA ILE A 356 -11.57 22.14 3.69
C ILE A 356 -10.35 22.47 2.85
N LEU A 357 -10.54 23.05 1.65
CA LEU A 357 -9.44 23.37 0.74
C LEU A 357 -8.46 24.38 1.35
N ARG A 358 -8.93 25.25 2.27
CA ARG A 358 -8.09 26.25 2.97
C ARG A 358 -7.59 25.81 4.34
N ALA A 359 -8.00 24.66 4.87
CA ALA A 359 -7.67 24.22 6.23
C ALA A 359 -6.16 24.02 6.46
N HIS A 360 -5.39 23.82 5.39
CA HIS A 360 -3.93 23.71 5.45
C HIS A 360 -3.19 25.06 5.47
N LEU A 361 -3.89 26.18 5.20
CA LEU A 361 -3.35 27.54 5.10
C LEU A 361 -3.95 28.52 6.12
N ASP A 362 -5.18 28.28 6.57
CA ASP A 362 -5.96 29.21 7.40
C ASP A 362 -6.51 28.52 8.67
N GLU A 363 -6.05 28.97 9.84
CA GLU A 363 -6.42 28.43 11.15
C GLU A 363 -7.94 28.47 11.39
N LYS A 364 -8.63 29.54 10.95
CA LYS A 364 -10.09 29.64 11.13
C LYS A 364 -10.85 28.62 10.28
N SER A 365 -10.38 28.37 9.06
CA SER A 365 -10.94 27.32 8.19
C SER A 365 -10.68 25.95 8.81
N ASN A 366 -9.47 25.71 9.32
CA ASN A 366 -9.11 24.50 10.06
C ASN A 366 -10.04 24.27 11.29
N GLU A 367 -10.28 25.29 12.10
CA GLU A 367 -11.21 25.22 13.25
C GLU A 367 -12.64 24.83 12.84
N ARG A 368 -13.13 25.36 11.70
CA ARG A 368 -14.46 25.00 11.17
C ARG A 368 -14.52 23.56 10.68
N VAL A 369 -13.45 23.09 10.02
CA VAL A 369 -13.33 21.68 9.59
C VAL A 369 -13.25 20.74 10.79
N ILE A 370 -12.47 21.08 11.82
CA ILE A 370 -12.43 20.33 13.08
C ILE A 370 -13.82 20.23 13.69
N LYS A 371 -14.57 21.34 13.76
CA LYS A 371 -15.93 21.36 14.28
C LYS A 371 -16.83 20.39 13.50
N PHE A 372 -16.75 20.41 12.16
CA PHE A 372 -17.48 19.49 11.31
C PHE A 372 -17.16 18.02 11.60
N LEU A 373 -15.88 17.67 11.78
CA LEU A 373 -15.45 16.30 12.08
C LEU A 373 -15.89 15.83 13.47
N VAL A 374 -15.87 16.69 14.49
CA VAL A 374 -16.24 16.26 15.84
C VAL A 374 -17.75 16.10 16.06
N ASP A 375 -18.57 16.65 15.16
CA ASP A 375 -20.03 16.50 15.18
C ASP A 375 -20.46 15.08 14.77
N ASP A 376 -19.60 14.33 14.06
CA ASP A 376 -19.83 12.93 13.69
C ASP A 376 -18.91 11.96 14.47
N LYS A 377 -19.49 10.87 15.00
CA LYS A 377 -18.75 9.93 15.87
C LYS A 377 -17.65 9.18 15.11
N MET A 378 -17.84 8.88 13.83
CA MET A 378 -16.90 8.09 13.04
C MET A 378 -15.66 8.90 12.67
N THR A 379 -15.83 10.20 12.42
CA THR A 379 -14.74 11.10 12.00
C THR A 379 -14.08 11.84 13.16
N LYS A 380 -14.79 12.03 14.29
CA LYS A 380 -14.27 12.70 15.50
C LYS A 380 -12.91 12.17 15.95
N TYR A 381 -12.73 10.86 15.95
CA TYR A 381 -11.54 10.22 16.51
C TYR A 381 -10.34 10.18 15.57
N ASN A 382 -10.50 10.61 14.32
CA ASN A 382 -9.40 10.80 13.36
C ASN A 382 -8.54 12.04 13.72
N VAL A 383 -9.14 12.98 14.45
CA VAL A 383 -8.51 14.25 14.88
C VAL A 383 -8.44 14.40 16.40
N MET A 384 -8.80 13.38 17.17
CA MET A 384 -8.85 13.47 18.64
C MET A 384 -8.18 12.27 19.30
N THR A 385 -7.30 12.53 20.27
CA THR A 385 -6.76 11.50 21.16
C THR A 385 -7.88 10.90 22.00
N THR A 386 -8.01 9.58 21.99
CA THR A 386 -9.01 8.87 22.80
C THR A 386 -8.40 8.33 24.08
N HIS A 387 -9.23 8.15 25.10
CA HIS A 387 -8.88 7.40 26.30
C HIS A 387 -10.05 6.53 26.73
N ALA A 388 -9.76 5.38 27.33
CA ALA A 388 -10.74 4.47 27.92
C ALA A 388 -10.12 3.76 29.13
N ALA A 389 -10.82 3.75 30.27
CA ALA A 389 -10.43 2.95 31.43
C ALA A 389 -10.94 1.52 31.28
N ASP A 390 -10.05 0.61 30.90
CA ASP A 390 -10.46 -0.74 30.47
C ASP A 390 -10.35 -1.78 31.60
N ILE A 391 -9.37 -1.62 32.49
CA ILE A 391 -9.08 -2.59 33.57
C ILE A 391 -9.00 -1.86 34.90
N ILE A 392 -9.66 -2.38 35.93
CA ILE A 392 -9.48 -1.96 37.33
C ILE A 392 -9.48 -3.17 38.25
N ASN A 393 -8.50 -3.25 39.16
CA ASN A 393 -8.37 -4.34 40.12
C ASN A 393 -8.26 -3.79 41.54
N GLY A 394 -9.01 -4.37 42.49
CA GLY A 394 -8.92 -4.01 43.90
C GLY A 394 -9.94 -4.72 44.79
N GLY A 395 -9.51 -5.12 45.98
CA GLY A 395 -10.36 -5.76 46.99
C GLY A 395 -10.49 -7.27 46.84
N ASN A 396 -10.41 -7.99 47.97
CA ASN A 396 -10.51 -9.45 48.01
C ASN A 396 -11.73 -9.95 48.81
N LYS A 397 -12.26 -9.13 49.72
CA LYS A 397 -13.35 -9.49 50.63
C LYS A 397 -14.08 -8.24 51.13
N ALA A 398 -15.40 -8.31 51.27
CA ALA A 398 -16.26 -7.16 51.60
C ALA A 398 -15.92 -6.44 52.93
N ASN A 399 -15.30 -7.13 53.90
CA ASN A 399 -14.99 -6.58 55.22
C ASN A 399 -13.50 -6.18 55.41
N ALA A 400 -12.72 -6.15 54.34
CA ALA A 400 -11.31 -5.75 54.36
C ALA A 400 -11.05 -4.66 53.31
N LEU A 401 -10.49 -3.53 53.75
CA LEU A 401 -10.11 -2.44 52.86
C LEU A 401 -8.87 -2.83 52.06
N PRO A 402 -8.90 -2.71 50.71
CA PRO A 402 -7.75 -3.01 49.87
C PRO A 402 -6.63 -2.00 50.08
N GLN A 403 -5.40 -2.51 50.11
CA GLN A 403 -4.19 -1.70 50.19
C GLN A 403 -3.69 -1.22 48.84
N ASN A 404 -3.90 -2.04 47.80
CA ASN A 404 -3.46 -1.77 46.44
C ASN A 404 -4.68 -1.81 45.51
N VAL A 405 -4.81 -0.78 44.68
CA VAL A 405 -5.78 -0.70 43.60
C VAL A 405 -5.04 -0.28 42.33
N THR A 406 -5.19 -1.05 41.27
CA THR A 406 -4.55 -0.77 39.97
C THR A 406 -5.59 -0.52 38.89
N ALA A 407 -5.24 0.28 37.89
CA ALA A 407 -6.05 0.50 36.71
C ALA A 407 -5.18 0.66 35.46
N ILE A 408 -5.72 0.28 34.30
CA ILE A 408 -5.14 0.53 32.98
C ILE A 408 -6.07 1.45 32.19
N ILE A 409 -5.52 2.57 31.71
CA ILE A 409 -6.22 3.49 30.81
C ILE A 409 -5.54 3.44 29.43
N ASN A 410 -6.25 2.91 28.44
CA ASN A 410 -5.81 2.85 27.05
C ASN A 410 -5.96 4.20 26.36
N HIS A 411 -5.06 4.52 25.45
CA HIS A 411 -5.11 5.70 24.60
C HIS A 411 -4.80 5.37 23.15
N ARG A 412 -5.54 6.02 22.22
CA ARG A 412 -5.12 6.16 20.81
C ARG A 412 -4.76 7.62 20.56
N ILE A 413 -3.48 7.89 20.35
CA ILE A 413 -2.91 9.25 20.24
C ILE A 413 -3.09 9.78 18.82
N ALA A 414 -3.72 10.94 18.66
CA ALA A 414 -3.94 11.57 17.36
C ALA A 414 -2.66 12.21 16.79
N HIS A 415 -2.60 12.35 15.47
CA HIS A 415 -1.52 13.09 14.79
C HIS A 415 -1.49 14.54 15.28
N GLY A 416 -0.32 15.00 15.73
CA GLY A 416 -0.15 16.31 16.39
C GLY A 416 -0.23 16.27 17.91
N ASN A 417 -0.49 15.10 18.51
CA ASN A 417 -0.23 14.82 19.91
C ASN A 417 0.89 13.78 20.04
N ASP A 418 1.45 13.70 21.24
CA ASP A 418 2.52 12.79 21.62
C ASP A 418 2.28 12.26 23.05
N PHE A 419 3.24 11.48 23.55
CA PHE A 419 3.18 10.94 24.89
C PHE A 419 3.24 12.00 25.98
N ASP A 420 3.98 13.08 25.76
CA ASP A 420 4.07 14.19 26.71
C ASP A 420 2.72 14.86 26.89
N THR A 421 1.94 14.99 25.81
CA THR A 421 0.55 15.49 25.86
C THR A 421 -0.32 14.67 26.81
N VAL A 422 -0.20 13.34 26.78
CA VAL A 422 -0.95 12.43 27.66
C VAL A 422 -0.41 12.48 29.10
N LYS A 423 0.92 12.47 29.25
CA LYS A 423 1.62 12.53 30.53
C LYS A 423 1.31 13.82 31.30
N ASP A 424 1.36 14.97 30.66
CA ASP A 424 1.08 16.28 31.27
C ASP A 424 -0.34 16.34 31.83
N ARG A 425 -1.30 15.78 31.08
CA ARG A 425 -2.70 15.74 31.48
C ARG A 425 -2.92 14.87 32.71
N ILE A 426 -2.47 13.61 32.69
CA ILE A 426 -2.67 12.71 33.83
C ILE A 426 -1.91 13.22 35.06
N THR A 427 -0.71 13.78 34.88
CA THR A 427 0.07 14.41 35.94
C THR A 427 -0.71 15.54 36.63
N GLY A 428 -1.32 16.44 35.86
CA GLY A 428 -2.12 17.54 36.41
C GLY A 428 -3.30 17.07 37.26
N ILE A 429 -4.00 16.03 36.79
CA ILE A 429 -5.16 15.45 37.50
C ILE A 429 -4.71 14.71 38.76
N ALA A 430 -3.67 13.87 38.64
CA ALA A 430 -3.11 13.10 39.74
C ALA A 430 -2.52 14.00 40.83
N LEU A 431 -1.87 15.12 40.46
CA LEU A 431 -1.40 16.13 41.41
C LEU A 431 -2.55 16.71 42.25
N GLY A 432 -3.70 16.97 41.61
CA GLY A 432 -4.88 17.46 42.31
C GLY A 432 -5.44 16.44 43.30
N VAL A 433 -5.57 15.17 42.87
CA VAL A 433 -6.04 14.06 43.71
C VAL A 433 -5.06 13.78 44.85
N ALA A 434 -3.76 13.70 44.57
CA ALA A 434 -2.72 13.44 45.57
C ALA A 434 -2.71 14.49 46.67
N LYS A 435 -2.78 15.79 46.32
CA LYS A 435 -2.85 16.89 47.30
C LYS A 435 -4.12 16.84 48.14
N GLU A 436 -5.24 16.51 47.53
CA GLU A 436 -6.54 16.44 48.22
C GLU A 436 -6.58 15.30 49.26
N HIS A 437 -5.94 14.18 48.96
CA HIS A 437 -5.92 12.99 49.83
C HIS A 437 -4.63 12.85 50.66
N GLY A 438 -3.70 13.80 50.57
CA GLY A 438 -2.42 13.77 51.30
C GLY A 438 -1.49 12.62 50.89
N LEU A 439 -1.56 12.20 49.62
CA LEU A 439 -0.79 11.07 49.07
C LEU A 439 0.50 11.56 48.40
N GLY A 440 1.51 10.70 48.34
CA GLY A 440 2.63 10.88 47.42
C GLY A 440 2.22 10.70 45.96
N LEU A 441 3.03 11.19 45.04
CA LEU A 441 2.83 11.06 43.60
C LEU A 441 4.15 10.81 42.89
N VAL A 442 4.21 9.69 42.18
CA VAL A 442 5.30 9.33 41.26
C VAL A 442 4.71 9.16 39.88
N VAL A 443 5.29 9.81 38.88
CA VAL A 443 4.90 9.64 37.46
C VAL A 443 6.13 9.23 36.67
N GLU A 444 6.05 8.09 35.99
CA GLU A 444 7.17 7.34 35.46
C GLU A 444 8.20 7.02 36.56
N ASP A 445 9.31 7.76 36.58
CA ASP A 445 10.37 7.66 37.58
C ASP A 445 10.62 9.02 38.30
N GLU A 446 9.75 10.01 38.07
CA GLU A 446 9.84 11.34 38.68
C GLU A 446 8.96 11.42 39.93
N ILE A 447 9.57 11.75 41.07
CA ILE A 447 8.86 12.00 42.34
C ILE A 447 8.39 13.45 42.36
N LEU A 448 7.08 13.65 42.24
CA LEU A 448 6.46 14.97 42.28
C LEU A 448 5.99 15.34 43.69
N ILE A 449 5.57 14.35 44.48
CA ILE A 449 5.25 14.46 45.90
C ILE A 449 5.81 13.22 46.59
N GLU A 450 6.61 13.40 47.63
CA GLU A 450 7.17 12.28 48.40
C GLU A 450 6.05 11.36 48.95
N PRO A 451 6.20 10.02 48.87
CA PRO A 451 5.29 9.08 49.51
C PRO A 451 5.03 9.41 50.98
N THR A 452 3.77 9.34 51.40
CA THR A 452 3.35 9.69 52.77
C THR A 452 2.85 8.45 53.51
N PRO A 453 2.68 8.51 54.84
CA PRO A 453 2.00 7.44 55.58
C PRO A 453 0.55 7.18 55.15
N ALA A 454 -0.09 8.15 54.48
CA ALA A 454 -1.44 7.98 53.93
C ALA A 454 -1.45 7.19 52.62
N GLY A 455 -0.30 7.05 51.96
CA GLY A 455 -0.13 6.29 50.73
C GLY A 455 0.54 7.06 49.60
N SER A 456 0.43 6.51 48.39
CA SER A 456 0.99 7.08 47.17
C SER A 456 0.20 6.69 45.92
N ILE A 457 0.27 7.55 44.91
CA ILE A 457 -0.17 7.27 43.54
C ILE A 457 1.09 7.08 42.68
N SER A 458 1.15 6.00 41.91
CA SER A 458 2.19 5.75 40.92
C SER A 458 1.55 5.61 39.55
N ILE A 459 2.09 6.28 38.54
CA ILE A 459 1.60 6.22 37.16
C ILE A 459 2.77 5.88 36.25
N LYS A 460 2.65 4.88 35.37
CA LYS A 460 3.69 4.49 34.41
C LYS A 460 3.09 4.06 33.08
N ALA A 461 3.81 4.31 31.99
CA ALA A 461 3.53 3.72 30.69
C ALA A 461 3.80 2.20 30.74
N VAL A 462 2.79 1.40 30.39
CA VAL A 462 2.88 -0.07 30.36
C VAL A 462 3.21 -0.54 28.95
N ASN A 463 2.46 -0.05 27.96
CA ASN A 463 2.69 -0.29 26.53
C ASN A 463 2.72 1.04 25.80
N LYS A 464 3.65 1.18 24.85
CA LYS A 464 3.94 2.46 24.18
C LYS A 464 4.20 2.24 22.68
N LEU A 465 3.48 2.97 21.83
CA LEU A 465 3.78 3.11 20.39
C LEU A 465 3.61 4.56 19.93
N GLU A 466 4.67 5.15 19.39
CA GLU A 466 4.63 6.49 18.78
C GLU A 466 3.59 6.57 17.66
N VAL A 467 3.12 7.78 17.35
CA VAL A 467 2.27 7.98 16.15
C VAL A 467 3.05 7.56 14.92
N ALA A 468 2.43 6.81 14.01
CA ALA A 468 3.13 6.27 12.86
C ALA A 468 3.64 7.39 11.93
N PRO A 469 4.82 7.23 11.31
CA PRO A 469 5.24 8.10 10.21
C PRO A 469 4.19 8.08 9.08
N VAL A 470 3.99 9.24 8.45
CA VAL A 470 3.02 9.37 7.35
C VAL A 470 3.71 9.11 6.03
N THR A 471 3.18 8.17 5.26
CA THR A 471 3.69 7.83 3.93
C THR A 471 3.56 9.01 2.96
N PRO A 472 4.57 9.32 2.14
CA PRO A 472 4.46 10.33 1.08
C PRO A 472 3.37 10.01 0.07
N ILE A 473 2.60 11.03 -0.35
CA ILE A 473 1.42 10.87 -1.24
C ILE A 473 1.48 11.71 -2.52
N HIS A 474 2.64 12.29 -2.83
CA HIS A 474 2.85 13.15 -4.00
C HIS A 474 4.09 12.71 -4.79
N ASP A 475 4.33 11.41 -4.86
CA ASP A 475 5.46 10.82 -5.59
C ASP A 475 5.02 9.72 -6.57
N GLU A 476 5.99 9.17 -7.30
CA GLU A 476 5.77 8.17 -8.34
C GLU A 476 5.22 6.84 -7.80
N ILE A 477 5.48 6.49 -6.54
CA ILE A 477 5.01 5.24 -5.94
C ILE A 477 3.52 5.36 -5.64
N TRP A 478 3.11 6.48 -5.04
CA TRP A 478 1.70 6.81 -4.84
C TRP A 478 0.95 6.92 -6.16
N ALA A 479 1.51 7.64 -7.14
CA ALA A 479 0.91 7.81 -8.46
C ALA A 479 0.73 6.46 -9.19
N SER A 480 1.75 5.59 -9.12
CA SER A 480 1.68 4.24 -9.67
C SER A 480 0.56 3.42 -9.02
N LEU A 481 0.48 3.41 -7.70
CA LEU A 481 -0.54 2.65 -6.98
C LEU A 481 -1.95 3.18 -7.28
N ALA A 482 -2.11 4.51 -7.30
CA ALA A 482 -3.34 5.19 -7.71
C ALA A 482 -3.78 4.75 -9.11
N GLY A 483 -2.87 4.80 -10.07
CA GLY A 483 -3.15 4.42 -11.45
C GLY A 483 -3.56 2.95 -11.60
N HIS A 484 -2.97 2.04 -10.84
CA HIS A 484 -3.38 0.62 -10.84
C HIS A 484 -4.78 0.44 -10.26
N TYR A 485 -5.13 1.14 -9.17
CA TYR A 485 -6.48 1.07 -8.61
C TYR A 485 -7.53 1.68 -9.53
N ARG A 486 -7.19 2.78 -10.22
CA ARG A 486 -8.07 3.36 -11.23
C ARG A 486 -8.37 2.38 -12.35
N THR A 487 -7.35 1.78 -12.97
CA THR A 487 -7.58 0.76 -14.02
C THR A 487 -8.39 -0.42 -13.48
N PHE A 488 -8.05 -0.90 -12.28
CA PHE A 488 -8.73 -2.05 -11.71
C PHE A 488 -10.22 -1.83 -11.48
N TYR A 489 -10.61 -0.69 -10.91
CA TYR A 489 -12.02 -0.43 -10.62
C TYR A 489 -12.77 0.20 -11.79
N GLU A 490 -12.15 1.14 -12.50
CA GLU A 490 -12.81 1.87 -13.59
C GLU A 490 -12.89 1.05 -14.88
N ASP A 491 -11.90 0.21 -15.21
CA ASP A 491 -11.89 -0.48 -16.51
C ASP A 491 -12.25 -1.97 -16.40
N ILE A 492 -11.96 -2.60 -15.26
CA ILE A 492 -12.06 -4.07 -15.10
C ILE A 492 -13.25 -4.47 -14.22
N THR A 493 -13.34 -3.89 -13.03
CA THR A 493 -14.27 -4.37 -11.99
C THR A 493 -15.66 -3.78 -12.14
N TYR A 494 -15.77 -2.47 -12.36
CA TYR A 494 -17.05 -1.74 -12.43
C TYR A 494 -17.11 -0.73 -13.59
N PRO A 495 -16.80 -1.13 -14.84
CA PRO A 495 -16.78 -0.20 -15.96
C PRO A 495 -18.08 0.59 -16.14
N GLU A 496 -19.22 -0.04 -15.86
CA GLU A 496 -20.54 0.58 -15.92
C GLU A 496 -20.75 1.69 -14.88
N LYS A 497 -20.03 1.68 -13.75
CA LYS A 497 -20.12 2.72 -12.71
C LYS A 497 -19.30 3.96 -13.04
N PHE A 498 -18.34 3.84 -13.96
CA PHE A 498 -17.34 4.86 -14.25
C PHE A 498 -17.42 5.40 -15.69
N GLU A 499 -18.55 5.22 -16.39
CA GLU A 499 -18.78 5.83 -17.70
C GLU A 499 -18.74 7.38 -17.64
N ASP A 500 -19.33 7.96 -16.59
CA ASP A 500 -19.43 9.42 -16.35
C ASP A 500 -18.84 9.85 -14.98
N ASP A 501 -18.07 8.97 -14.34
CA ASP A 501 -17.43 9.24 -13.04
C ASP A 501 -15.95 8.84 -13.03
N VAL A 502 -15.24 9.24 -11.98
CA VAL A 502 -13.82 8.92 -11.79
C VAL A 502 -13.58 8.38 -10.39
N LEU A 503 -12.61 7.47 -10.26
CA LEU A 503 -12.15 7.00 -8.97
C LEU A 503 -11.09 7.99 -8.43
N ALA A 504 -11.47 8.77 -7.42
CA ALA A 504 -10.53 9.63 -6.71
C ALA A 504 -9.64 8.79 -5.77
N PHE A 505 -8.33 9.01 -5.78
CA PHE A 505 -7.40 8.28 -4.94
C PHE A 505 -6.95 9.12 -3.76
N SER A 506 -7.26 8.68 -2.54
CA SER A 506 -7.07 9.47 -1.32
C SER A 506 -6.28 8.74 -0.26
N ALA A 507 -5.50 9.50 0.52
CA ALA A 507 -4.94 9.01 1.76
C ALA A 507 -6.03 8.88 2.82
N GLY A 508 -5.88 7.90 3.70
CA GLY A 508 -6.72 7.68 4.87
C GLY A 508 -5.87 7.46 6.13
N ILE A 509 -6.53 7.41 7.28
CA ILE A 509 -5.91 7.10 8.56
C ILE A 509 -6.55 5.85 9.16
N MET A 510 -5.73 4.98 9.74
CA MET A 510 -6.22 3.91 10.61
C MET A 510 -6.16 4.34 12.08
N THR A 511 -7.25 4.11 12.81
CA THR A 511 -7.30 4.37 14.27
C THR A 511 -6.72 3.21 15.08
N GLY A 512 -6.74 2.00 14.51
CA GLY A 512 -6.01 0.83 14.98
C GLY A 512 -4.57 0.84 14.48
N ASN A 513 -3.80 -0.17 14.87
CA ASN A 513 -2.45 -0.38 14.36
C ASN A 513 -2.33 -1.80 13.84
N THR A 514 -1.67 -1.98 12.70
CA THR A 514 -1.34 -3.28 12.12
C THR A 514 0.10 -3.69 12.44
N ASP A 515 0.54 -4.83 11.92
CA ASP A 515 1.92 -5.31 11.97
C ASP A 515 2.96 -4.30 11.41
N THR A 516 2.52 -3.38 10.53
CA THR A 516 3.34 -2.27 10.00
C THR A 516 4.04 -1.43 11.06
N ARG A 517 3.55 -1.38 12.30
CA ARG A 517 4.25 -0.72 13.43
C ARG A 517 5.68 -1.20 13.63
N HIS A 518 6.01 -2.41 13.13
CA HIS A 518 7.35 -2.99 13.22
C HIS A 518 8.20 -2.74 11.97
N TYR A 519 7.63 -2.21 10.88
CA TYR A 519 8.27 -2.16 9.57
C TYR A 519 8.73 -0.75 9.13
N TRP A 520 8.60 0.26 9.99
CA TRP A 520 8.94 1.66 9.66
C TRP A 520 10.39 1.85 9.18
N ASP A 521 11.34 1.04 9.67
CA ASP A 521 12.75 1.12 9.26
C ASP A 521 13.01 0.52 7.87
N LEU A 522 12.07 -0.23 7.29
CA LEU A 522 12.24 -0.92 6.01
C LEU A 522 11.93 -0.02 4.81
N THR A 523 11.04 0.96 4.94
CA THR A 523 10.69 1.95 3.90
C THR A 523 9.80 3.06 4.46
N ASP A 524 9.82 4.23 3.81
CA ASP A 524 8.89 5.33 4.08
C ASP A 524 7.53 5.14 3.35
N HIS A 525 7.41 4.10 2.51
CA HIS A 525 6.23 3.80 1.69
C HIS A 525 5.43 2.62 2.25
N ILE A 526 4.62 2.90 3.27
CA ILE A 526 3.83 1.88 3.97
C ILE A 526 2.33 2.18 3.83
N PHE A 527 1.67 1.39 3.00
CA PHE A 527 0.25 1.48 2.72
C PHE A 527 -0.52 0.38 3.45
N ARG A 528 -1.74 0.71 3.88
CA ARG A 528 -2.65 -0.21 4.55
C ARG A 528 -3.99 -0.19 3.85
N GLY A 529 -4.44 -1.36 3.42
CA GLY A 529 -5.70 -1.52 2.74
C GLY A 529 -5.67 -2.68 1.77
N GLN A 530 -6.85 -3.24 1.55
CA GLN A 530 -7.04 -4.41 0.70
C GLN A 530 -8.01 -4.10 -0.45
N PRO A 531 -7.73 -4.58 -1.68
CA PRO A 531 -8.67 -4.47 -2.79
C PRO A 531 -10.02 -5.09 -2.40
N GLY A 532 -11.09 -4.31 -2.52
CA GLY A 532 -12.42 -4.76 -2.15
C GLY A 532 -13.18 -3.72 -1.35
N TYR A 533 -14.38 -4.11 -0.95
CA TYR A 533 -15.24 -3.36 -0.05
C TYR A 533 -15.34 -4.10 1.29
N THR A 534 -15.15 -3.39 2.40
CA THR A 534 -15.31 -3.94 3.75
C THR A 534 -16.33 -3.08 4.49
N PRO A 535 -17.61 -3.50 4.56
CA PRO A 535 -18.62 -2.73 5.28
C PRO A 535 -18.33 -2.74 6.77
N LEU A 536 -18.72 -1.68 7.50
CA LEU A 536 -18.68 -1.67 8.97
C LEU A 536 -19.49 -2.82 9.61
N THR A 537 -20.44 -3.38 8.86
CA THR A 537 -21.24 -4.55 9.28
C THR A 537 -20.52 -5.88 9.10
N SER A 538 -19.29 -5.92 8.57
CA SER A 538 -18.52 -7.16 8.37
C SER A 538 -18.17 -7.88 9.67
N GLY A 539 -18.34 -7.23 10.82
CA GLY A 539 -18.20 -7.87 12.13
C GLY A 539 -16.76 -8.21 12.52
N VAL A 540 -15.77 -7.47 12.00
CA VAL A 540 -14.37 -7.55 12.45
C VAL A 540 -14.32 -7.45 13.98
N HIS A 541 -13.60 -8.38 14.61
CA HIS A 541 -13.50 -8.56 16.07
C HIS A 541 -14.83 -8.82 16.80
N SER A 542 -15.93 -9.04 16.07
CA SER A 542 -17.25 -9.32 16.61
C SER A 542 -17.75 -10.71 16.20
N ASN A 543 -18.97 -11.03 16.57
CA ASN A 543 -19.63 -12.27 16.15
C ASN A 543 -20.12 -12.14 14.70
N ASN A 544 -20.28 -13.27 14.02
CA ASN A 544 -20.78 -13.35 12.64
C ASN A 544 -19.92 -12.57 11.63
N GLU A 545 -18.60 -12.55 11.86
CA GLU A 545 -17.64 -11.98 10.92
C GLU A 545 -17.80 -12.61 9.53
N TYR A 546 -17.77 -11.78 8.48
CA TYR A 546 -17.80 -12.22 7.09
C TYR A 546 -16.96 -11.34 6.17
N VAL A 547 -16.62 -11.89 5.01
CA VAL A 547 -16.18 -11.14 3.83
C VAL A 547 -17.11 -11.42 2.66
N ASP A 548 -17.39 -10.40 1.84
CA ASP A 548 -18.08 -10.60 0.56
C ASP A 548 -17.14 -11.36 -0.39
N ALA A 549 -17.64 -12.39 -1.07
CA ALA A 549 -16.82 -13.21 -1.96
C ALA A 549 -16.21 -12.38 -3.11
N ASP A 550 -16.91 -11.34 -3.58
CA ASP A 550 -16.37 -10.40 -4.56
C ASP A 550 -15.15 -9.66 -4.01
N SER A 551 -15.20 -9.16 -2.77
CA SER A 551 -14.05 -8.52 -2.14
C SER A 551 -12.85 -9.46 -2.00
N HIS A 552 -13.06 -10.75 -1.73
CA HIS A 552 -11.96 -11.73 -1.74
C HIS A 552 -11.36 -11.89 -3.16
N LEU A 553 -12.20 -12.01 -4.19
CA LEU A 553 -11.73 -12.10 -5.58
C LEU A 553 -11.05 -10.82 -6.06
N HIS A 554 -11.43 -9.65 -5.54
CA HIS A 554 -10.77 -8.39 -5.85
C HIS A 554 -9.30 -8.41 -5.41
N VAL A 555 -9.00 -8.96 -4.23
CA VAL A 555 -7.62 -9.15 -3.75
C VAL A 555 -6.83 -9.97 -4.76
N VAL A 556 -7.36 -11.12 -5.17
CA VAL A 556 -6.70 -12.02 -6.12
C VAL A 556 -6.46 -11.32 -7.46
N ALA A 557 -7.51 -10.71 -8.03
CA ALA A 557 -7.48 -10.11 -9.36
C ALA A 557 -6.59 -8.87 -9.44
N PHE A 558 -6.57 -8.02 -8.40
CA PHE A 558 -5.74 -6.83 -8.35
C PHE A 558 -4.25 -7.19 -8.25
N TYR A 559 -3.88 -8.03 -7.27
CA TYR A 559 -2.48 -8.36 -7.04
C TYR A 559 -1.89 -9.20 -8.18
N TYR A 560 -2.70 -10.00 -8.88
CA TYR A 560 -2.27 -10.70 -10.10
C TYR A 560 -1.63 -9.75 -11.11
N ASN A 561 -2.29 -8.62 -11.43
CA ASN A 561 -1.78 -7.69 -12.42
C ASN A 561 -0.81 -6.65 -11.87
N TYR A 562 -0.99 -6.22 -10.62
CA TYR A 562 -0.06 -5.31 -9.96
C TYR A 562 1.36 -5.89 -9.91
N ILE A 563 1.49 -7.20 -9.64
CA ILE A 563 2.78 -7.89 -9.61
C ILE A 563 3.37 -8.11 -11.02
N LEU A 564 2.54 -8.15 -12.07
CA LEU A 564 2.95 -8.50 -13.44
C LEU A 564 3.65 -7.35 -14.20
N ASN A 565 3.42 -6.08 -13.86
CA ASN A 565 3.70 -4.91 -14.72
C ASN A 565 5.18 -4.39 -14.73
N ASN A 566 5.86 -4.39 -15.91
CA ASN A 566 7.19 -3.81 -16.31
C ASN A 566 7.34 -3.79 -17.87
N GLY A 567 7.79 -2.74 -18.62
CA GLY A 567 7.63 -2.70 -20.12
C GLY A 567 8.72 -2.07 -21.05
N GLY A 568 8.66 -2.39 -22.37
CA GLY A 568 9.46 -1.87 -23.54
C GLY A 568 10.02 -2.94 -24.52
N THR A 569 10.32 -2.69 -25.83
CA THR A 569 10.87 -3.71 -26.80
C THR A 569 12.00 -3.23 -27.74
N VAL A 570 12.97 -4.11 -28.03
CA VAL A 570 14.11 -3.90 -28.96
C VAL A 570 14.39 -5.11 -29.86
N LEU A 571 15.05 -4.91 -30.99
CA LEU A 571 15.60 -5.97 -31.86
C LEU A 571 16.88 -5.55 -32.59
N GLY A 572 17.60 -6.53 -33.15
CA GLY A 572 18.75 -6.33 -34.03
C GLY A 572 18.82 -7.34 -35.17
N ILE A 573 19.34 -6.93 -36.34
CA ILE A 573 19.54 -7.77 -37.54
C ILE A 573 20.89 -7.45 -38.19
N ALA A 574 21.67 -8.48 -38.52
CA ALA A 574 22.92 -8.41 -39.26
C ALA A 574 22.69 -8.62 -40.77
N GLY A 575 23.31 -7.78 -41.60
CA GLY A 575 23.36 -7.86 -43.06
C GLY A 575 24.76 -8.16 -43.59
N GLU A 576 24.90 -8.18 -44.92
CA GLU A 576 26.18 -8.48 -45.59
C GLU A 576 27.23 -7.42 -45.31
N ASP A 577 26.87 -6.14 -45.32
CA ASP A 577 27.76 -4.98 -45.14
C ASP A 577 27.18 -3.91 -44.19
N PHE A 578 26.18 -4.30 -43.38
CA PHE A 578 25.48 -3.43 -42.44
C PHE A 578 24.98 -4.18 -41.21
N ALA A 579 24.71 -3.47 -40.12
CA ALA A 579 23.92 -3.97 -39.00
C ALA A 579 22.83 -2.96 -38.62
N VAL A 580 21.68 -3.48 -38.18
CA VAL A 580 20.51 -2.67 -37.80
C VAL A 580 20.14 -2.99 -36.36
N LEU A 581 19.98 -1.97 -35.53
CA LEU A 581 19.31 -2.06 -34.24
C LEU A 581 18.06 -1.18 -34.25
N ALA A 582 16.99 -1.65 -33.64
CA ALA A 582 15.74 -0.93 -33.59
C ALA A 582 15.03 -1.11 -32.26
N GLY A 583 14.30 -0.08 -31.84
CA GLY A 583 13.57 -0.05 -30.58
C GLY A 583 12.41 0.93 -30.67
N ASP A 584 11.35 0.62 -29.96
CA ASP A 584 10.24 1.57 -29.82
C ASP A 584 10.62 2.69 -28.84
N THR A 585 9.98 3.85 -28.92
CA THR A 585 10.31 5.00 -28.06
C THR A 585 9.37 5.14 -26.87
N ARG A 586 8.42 4.22 -26.71
CA ARG A 586 7.43 4.28 -25.64
C ARG A 586 8.01 3.74 -24.35
N SER A 587 8.21 4.58 -23.36
CA SER A 587 8.39 4.15 -21.97
C SER A 587 7.03 4.10 -21.32
N THR A 588 6.66 2.93 -20.83
CA THR A 588 5.35 2.69 -20.22
C THR A 588 5.48 2.18 -18.80
N SER A 589 4.59 2.66 -17.94
CA SER A 589 4.15 1.96 -16.74
C SER A 589 2.68 1.61 -16.97
N GLY A 590 2.43 0.44 -17.57
CA GLY A 590 1.11 0.08 -18.12
C GLY A 590 0.64 0.96 -19.31
N TYR A 591 -0.61 1.45 -19.31
CA TYR A 591 -1.30 2.28 -20.35
C TYR A 591 -0.75 3.71 -20.30
N SER A 592 -0.21 4.10 -19.15
CA SER A 592 0.46 5.38 -18.96
C SER A 592 1.79 5.36 -19.69
N ILE A 593 1.87 6.22 -20.69
CA ILE A 593 3.11 6.48 -21.39
C ILE A 593 3.92 7.48 -20.54
N ASN A 594 4.84 6.98 -19.71
CA ASN A 594 5.78 7.78 -18.93
C ASN A 594 6.52 8.78 -19.83
N THR A 595 6.90 8.34 -21.02
CA THR A 595 7.38 9.21 -22.10
C THR A 595 7.23 8.49 -23.44
N ARG A 596 6.84 9.25 -24.48
CA ARG A 596 6.71 8.75 -25.87
C ARG A 596 8.06 8.74 -26.60
N TYR A 597 9.14 9.19 -25.95
CA TYR A 597 10.41 9.55 -26.57
C TYR A 597 11.63 8.94 -25.88
N GLU A 598 11.48 7.87 -25.09
CA GLU A 598 12.62 7.20 -24.45
C GLU A 598 13.40 6.40 -25.50
N PRO A 599 14.65 6.76 -25.82
CA PRO A 599 15.46 5.99 -26.74
C PRO A 599 15.85 4.66 -26.11
N LYS A 600 15.68 3.57 -26.85
CA LYS A 600 16.11 2.21 -26.44
C LYS A 600 17.32 1.70 -27.20
N VAL A 601 17.75 2.47 -28.21
CA VAL A 601 18.86 2.16 -29.11
C VAL A 601 19.78 3.37 -29.16
N PHE A 602 21.07 3.11 -29.01
CA PHE A 602 22.06 4.16 -28.80
C PHE A 602 23.23 3.99 -29.77
N ASP A 603 23.62 5.07 -30.44
CA ASP A 603 24.96 5.18 -31.02
C ASP A 603 25.96 5.40 -29.87
N VAL A 604 26.86 4.44 -29.73
CA VAL A 604 27.88 4.43 -28.67
C VAL A 604 29.27 4.86 -29.19
N GLY A 605 29.38 5.22 -30.47
CA GLY A 605 30.60 5.66 -31.13
C GLY A 605 31.38 4.52 -31.77
N ASN A 606 32.40 4.85 -32.57
CA ASN A 606 33.23 3.89 -33.31
C ASN A 606 32.46 2.93 -34.23
N ASN A 607 31.35 3.40 -34.84
CA ASN A 607 30.46 2.55 -35.63
C ASN A 607 29.93 1.33 -34.84
N LEU A 608 29.64 1.53 -33.56
CA LEU A 608 29.00 0.55 -32.69
C LEU A 608 27.65 1.09 -32.23
N LEU A 609 26.66 0.21 -32.25
CA LEU A 609 25.30 0.45 -31.81
C LEU A 609 25.00 -0.45 -30.61
N LEU A 610 24.23 0.04 -29.65
CA LEU A 610 23.86 -0.75 -28.47
C LEU A 610 22.39 -0.52 -28.13
N THR A 611 21.64 -1.59 -27.89
CA THR A 611 20.32 -1.48 -27.27
C THR A 611 20.43 -1.59 -25.76
N ALA A 612 19.58 -0.88 -25.04
CA ALA A 612 19.37 -1.08 -23.62
C ALA A 612 17.88 -0.85 -23.33
N ASN A 613 17.16 -1.92 -23.02
CA ASN A 613 15.73 -1.89 -22.82
C ASN A 613 15.34 -2.71 -21.57
N GLY A 614 14.58 -2.10 -20.68
CA GLY A 614 14.30 -2.60 -19.33
C GLY A 614 14.31 -1.42 -18.36
N PHE A 615 14.99 -1.55 -17.22
CA PHE A 615 15.05 -0.45 -16.25
C PHE A 615 15.85 0.74 -16.82
N ALA A 616 15.21 1.92 -16.89
CA ALA A 616 15.76 3.09 -17.59
C ALA A 616 17.09 3.59 -16.98
N ALA A 617 17.21 3.59 -15.65
CA ALA A 617 18.45 4.05 -14.99
C ALA A 617 19.63 3.12 -15.26
N ASP A 618 19.38 1.80 -15.29
CA ASP A 618 20.39 0.80 -15.64
C ASP A 618 20.78 0.87 -17.11
N SER A 619 19.80 1.14 -17.97
CA SER A 619 20.04 1.41 -19.39
C SER A 619 20.98 2.60 -19.55
N ALA A 620 20.66 3.74 -18.94
CA ALA A 620 21.50 4.93 -18.98
C ALA A 620 22.91 4.66 -18.42
N GLN A 621 23.02 3.91 -17.32
CA GLN A 621 24.30 3.61 -16.70
C GLN A 621 25.14 2.65 -17.55
N LEU A 622 24.56 1.59 -18.12
CA LEU A 622 25.24 0.67 -19.03
C LEU A 622 25.81 1.43 -20.23
N ILE A 623 24.96 2.25 -20.88
CA ILE A 623 25.37 3.06 -22.03
C ILE A 623 26.50 4.01 -21.65
N LYS A 624 26.40 4.69 -20.51
CA LYS A 624 27.44 5.62 -20.03
C LYS A 624 28.77 4.91 -19.77
N VAL A 625 28.75 3.79 -19.05
CA VAL A 625 29.98 3.02 -18.76
C VAL A 625 30.62 2.51 -20.04
N PHE A 626 29.80 2.03 -20.98
CA PHE A 626 30.31 1.50 -22.23
C PHE A 626 30.92 2.60 -23.12
N LYS A 627 30.25 3.75 -23.28
CA LYS A 627 30.78 4.91 -24.01
C LYS A 627 32.13 5.37 -23.44
N ASN A 628 32.21 5.53 -22.12
CA ASN A 628 33.46 5.91 -21.46
C ASN A 628 34.56 4.89 -21.77
N GLN A 629 34.26 3.59 -21.71
CA GLN A 629 35.25 2.56 -22.01
C GLN A 629 35.77 2.64 -23.45
N LEU A 630 34.92 2.95 -24.43
CA LEU A 630 35.34 3.10 -25.82
C LEU A 630 36.35 4.25 -25.98
N GLU A 631 36.14 5.36 -25.27
CA GLU A 631 37.07 6.50 -25.24
C GLU A 631 38.40 6.11 -24.57
N TRP A 632 38.35 5.47 -23.41
CA TRP A 632 39.55 4.98 -22.71
C TRP A 632 40.34 4.00 -23.56
N TYR A 633 39.66 3.06 -24.22
CA TYR A 633 40.31 2.11 -25.11
C TYR A 633 41.04 2.79 -26.26
N HIS A 634 40.41 3.79 -26.87
CA HIS A 634 41.04 4.58 -27.93
C HIS A 634 42.26 5.35 -27.41
N PHE A 635 42.18 5.94 -26.22
CA PHE A 635 43.32 6.62 -25.59
C PHE A 635 44.48 5.66 -25.32
N ASP A 636 44.20 4.48 -24.77
CA ASP A 636 45.22 3.51 -24.37
C ASP A 636 45.89 2.80 -25.56
N HIS A 637 45.15 2.56 -26.64
CA HIS A 637 45.59 1.72 -27.76
C HIS A 637 45.77 2.49 -29.08
N ASN A 638 45.40 3.78 -29.11
CA ASN A 638 45.43 4.65 -30.28
C ASN A 638 44.72 4.06 -31.52
N LYS A 639 43.64 3.29 -31.28
CA LYS A 639 42.79 2.67 -32.30
C LYS A 639 41.37 2.44 -31.76
N PRO A 640 40.33 2.43 -32.62
CA PRO A 640 38.96 2.12 -32.20
C PRO A 640 38.82 0.65 -31.77
N MET A 641 37.88 0.39 -30.86
CA MET A 641 37.55 -0.97 -30.42
C MET A 641 36.77 -1.71 -31.50
N SER A 642 37.15 -2.95 -31.83
CA SER A 642 36.40 -3.78 -32.78
C SER A 642 35.08 -4.27 -32.18
N THR A 643 34.09 -4.59 -33.02
CA THR A 643 32.77 -5.10 -32.58
C THR A 643 32.90 -6.36 -31.71
N GLN A 644 33.84 -7.25 -32.02
CA GLN A 644 34.07 -8.44 -31.21
C GLN A 644 34.70 -8.11 -29.84
N SER A 645 35.63 -7.15 -29.79
CA SER A 645 36.21 -6.68 -28.51
C SER A 645 35.18 -5.95 -27.66
N ALA A 646 34.32 -5.16 -28.28
CA ALA A 646 33.15 -4.54 -27.66
C ALA A 646 32.21 -5.59 -27.06
N ALA A 647 31.89 -6.66 -27.81
CA ALA A 647 31.04 -7.73 -27.31
C ALA A 647 31.65 -8.42 -26.09
N ARG A 648 32.97 -8.70 -26.12
CA ARG A 648 33.69 -9.27 -24.97
C ARG A 648 33.73 -8.32 -23.78
N PHE A 649 33.86 -7.02 -24.01
CA PHE A 649 33.82 -6.06 -22.92
C PHE A 649 32.43 -6.03 -22.27
N ILE A 650 31.36 -5.95 -23.06
CA ILE A 650 29.99 -5.99 -22.53
C ILE A 650 29.76 -7.29 -21.77
N GLN A 651 30.21 -8.43 -22.32
CA GLN A 651 30.19 -9.70 -21.60
C GLN A 651 30.91 -9.61 -20.26
N HIS A 652 32.15 -9.08 -20.20
CA HIS A 652 32.86 -8.91 -18.94
C HIS A 652 32.18 -7.94 -17.97
N LEU A 653 31.56 -6.87 -18.49
CA LEU A 653 30.84 -5.90 -17.68
C LEU A 653 29.60 -6.52 -17.05
N LEU A 654 28.76 -7.18 -17.86
CA LEU A 654 27.53 -7.85 -17.42
C LEU A 654 27.87 -9.05 -16.51
N TYR A 655 28.85 -9.86 -16.89
CA TYR A 655 29.29 -11.02 -16.10
C TYR A 655 30.01 -10.64 -14.80
N GLY A 656 30.77 -9.53 -14.80
CA GLY A 656 31.32 -8.94 -13.59
C GLY A 656 30.24 -8.43 -12.64
N LYS A 657 29.08 -8.11 -13.19
CA LYS A 657 27.85 -7.75 -12.49
C LYS A 657 26.90 -8.95 -12.29
N ARG A 658 27.28 -10.21 -12.55
CA ARG A 658 26.37 -11.37 -12.46
C ARG A 658 25.62 -11.55 -11.13
N PHE A 659 26.11 -10.97 -10.04
CA PHE A 659 25.46 -10.98 -8.73
C PHE A 659 24.57 -9.73 -8.49
N PHE A 660 24.78 -8.67 -9.26
CA PHE A 660 23.97 -7.43 -9.33
C PHE A 660 23.89 -6.95 -10.79
N PRO A 661 23.18 -7.68 -11.67
CA PRO A 661 23.20 -7.43 -13.11
C PRO A 661 22.55 -6.10 -13.46
N TYR A 662 22.78 -5.62 -14.68
CA TYR A 662 21.97 -4.54 -15.24
C TYR A 662 20.68 -5.11 -15.82
N TYR A 663 19.55 -4.45 -15.58
CA TYR A 663 18.22 -4.94 -15.97
C TYR A 663 17.80 -4.48 -17.32
N VAL A 664 18.57 -4.98 -18.28
CA VAL A 664 18.57 -4.48 -19.63
C VAL A 664 18.72 -5.65 -20.59
N HIS A 665 17.76 -5.78 -21.49
CA HIS A 665 17.94 -6.54 -22.71
C HIS A 665 18.90 -5.77 -23.62
N THR A 666 20.07 -6.36 -23.82
CA THR A 666 21.18 -5.73 -24.53
C THR A 666 21.51 -6.49 -25.81
N ILE A 667 21.60 -5.75 -26.91
CA ILE A 667 22.04 -6.23 -28.21
C ILE A 667 23.08 -5.23 -28.73
N LEU A 668 24.28 -5.73 -29.04
CA LEU A 668 25.35 -4.94 -29.67
C LEU A 668 25.32 -5.17 -31.18
N GLY A 669 25.45 -4.10 -31.96
CA GLY A 669 25.57 -4.13 -33.42
C GLY A 669 26.78 -3.36 -33.92
N GLY A 670 27.40 -3.84 -34.99
CA GLY A 670 28.57 -3.22 -35.62
C GLY A 670 28.99 -3.95 -36.89
N LEU A 671 30.12 -3.54 -37.47
CA LEU A 671 30.79 -4.28 -38.53
C LEU A 671 31.97 -5.09 -37.98
N ASP A 672 32.15 -6.31 -38.48
CA ASP A 672 33.35 -7.10 -38.19
C ASP A 672 34.55 -6.66 -39.05
N GLU A 673 35.70 -7.31 -38.85
CA GLU A 673 36.95 -6.95 -39.54
C GLU A 673 36.89 -7.18 -41.06
N GLU A 674 35.95 -7.99 -41.55
CA GLU A 674 35.69 -8.20 -42.98
C GLU A 674 34.71 -7.17 -43.55
N GLY A 675 34.19 -6.26 -42.71
CA GLY A 675 33.18 -5.29 -43.06
C GLY A 675 31.75 -5.85 -43.05
N LYS A 676 31.53 -7.05 -42.49
CA LYS A 676 30.21 -7.68 -42.44
C LYS A 676 29.44 -7.30 -41.20
N GLY A 677 28.11 -7.28 -41.31
CA GLY A 677 27.23 -7.07 -40.17
C GLY A 677 27.47 -8.08 -39.05
N ALA A 678 27.53 -7.59 -37.81
CA ALA A 678 27.64 -8.42 -36.63
C ALA A 678 26.68 -7.94 -35.55
N ILE A 679 25.82 -8.85 -35.10
CA ILE A 679 24.92 -8.65 -33.96
C ILE A 679 25.30 -9.65 -32.88
N TYR A 680 25.42 -9.16 -31.64
CA TYR A 680 25.64 -9.96 -30.46
C TYR A 680 24.53 -9.71 -29.46
N SER A 681 23.83 -10.76 -29.04
CA SER A 681 22.82 -10.69 -27.99
C SER A 681 23.40 -11.14 -26.67
N PHE A 682 22.97 -10.51 -25.59
CA PHE A 682 23.39 -10.85 -24.23
C PHE A 682 22.20 -11.33 -23.40
N ASP A 683 22.41 -12.37 -22.61
CA ASP A 683 21.53 -12.65 -21.49
C ASP A 683 21.82 -11.68 -20.32
N PRO A 684 20.91 -11.55 -19.33
CA PRO A 684 21.13 -10.65 -18.20
C PRO A 684 22.37 -10.97 -17.34
N VAL A 685 22.98 -12.15 -17.50
CA VAL A 685 24.15 -12.61 -16.74
C VAL A 685 25.45 -12.37 -17.51
N GLY A 686 25.36 -11.92 -18.76
CA GLY A 686 26.50 -11.60 -19.63
C GLY A 686 26.95 -12.73 -20.53
N SER A 687 26.25 -13.86 -20.62
CA SER A 687 26.50 -14.81 -21.71
C SER A 687 26.10 -14.14 -23.03
N TYR A 688 26.88 -14.39 -24.09
CA TYR A 688 26.64 -13.75 -25.38
C TYR A 688 26.78 -14.72 -26.53
N GLU A 689 26.02 -14.47 -27.59
CA GLU A 689 26.04 -15.24 -28.83
C GLU A 689 26.03 -14.28 -30.02
N ARG A 690 26.73 -14.64 -31.10
CA ARG A 690 26.62 -13.93 -32.37
C ARG A 690 25.42 -14.50 -33.13
N GLU A 691 24.44 -13.67 -33.42
CA GLU A 691 23.21 -14.08 -34.11
C GLU A 691 23.02 -13.25 -35.39
N GLN A 692 22.27 -13.78 -36.36
CA GLN A 692 21.84 -12.98 -37.52
C GLN A 692 20.71 -12.03 -37.15
N CYS A 693 19.82 -12.41 -36.23
CA CYS A 693 18.80 -11.52 -35.69
C CYS A 693 18.37 -11.92 -34.27
N ARG A 694 17.97 -10.93 -33.47
CA ARG A 694 17.45 -11.13 -32.11
C ARG A 694 16.45 -10.04 -31.73
N ALA A 695 15.48 -10.36 -30.88
CA ALA A 695 14.58 -9.42 -30.21
C ALA A 695 14.65 -9.61 -28.68
N GLY A 696 14.37 -8.55 -27.93
CA GLY A 696 14.36 -8.53 -26.46
C GLY A 696 13.36 -7.51 -25.91
N GLY A 697 12.86 -7.71 -24.69
CA GLY A 697 11.79 -6.91 -24.10
C GLY A 697 10.39 -7.48 -24.28
N ALA A 698 9.38 -6.66 -23.98
CA ALA A 698 8.00 -7.07 -23.74
C ALA A 698 7.33 -7.79 -24.91
N ALA A 699 7.47 -7.29 -26.14
CA ALA A 699 6.92 -7.90 -27.35
C ALA A 699 7.91 -8.82 -28.09
N ALA A 700 9.04 -9.18 -27.48
CA ALA A 700 10.02 -10.05 -28.12
C ALA A 700 9.42 -11.41 -28.53
N SER A 701 8.50 -11.95 -27.74
CA SER A 701 7.79 -13.20 -28.04
C SER A 701 6.90 -13.12 -29.29
N LEU A 702 6.44 -11.92 -29.66
CA LEU A 702 5.67 -11.67 -30.89
C LEU A 702 6.59 -11.49 -32.10
N ILE A 703 7.71 -10.80 -31.91
CA ILE A 703 8.64 -10.44 -32.99
C ILE A 703 9.55 -11.62 -33.36
N MET A 704 10.01 -12.42 -32.39
CA MET A 704 11.04 -13.42 -32.63
C MET A 704 10.62 -14.55 -33.57
N PRO A 705 9.39 -15.10 -33.50
CA PRO A 705 8.90 -16.09 -34.47
C PRO A 705 8.84 -15.55 -35.91
N PHE A 706 8.50 -14.26 -36.05
CA PHE A 706 8.48 -13.58 -37.34
C PHE A 706 9.89 -13.46 -37.93
N LEU A 707 10.87 -13.03 -37.12
CA LEU A 707 12.27 -12.96 -37.53
C LEU A 707 12.86 -14.34 -37.86
N ASP A 708 12.53 -15.37 -37.07
CA ASP A 708 12.97 -16.74 -37.33
C ASP A 708 12.48 -17.28 -38.67
N ASN A 709 11.29 -16.87 -39.12
CA ASN A 709 10.75 -17.23 -40.42
C ASN A 709 11.33 -16.38 -41.56
N GLN A 710 11.35 -15.04 -41.40
CA GLN A 710 11.63 -14.11 -42.50
C GLN A 710 13.11 -13.77 -42.68
N VAL A 711 13.89 -13.80 -41.60
CA VAL A 711 15.32 -13.49 -41.62
C VAL A 711 16.16 -14.77 -41.60
N ASN A 712 15.90 -15.65 -40.62
CA ASN A 712 16.68 -16.89 -40.47
C ASN A 712 16.19 -18.04 -41.36
N PHE A 713 15.03 -17.90 -42.00
CA PHE A 713 14.40 -18.94 -42.83
C PHE A 713 14.24 -20.31 -42.14
N LYS A 714 14.22 -20.37 -40.79
CA LYS A 714 14.27 -21.64 -40.02
C LYS A 714 13.14 -22.60 -40.37
N ASN A 715 11.99 -22.05 -40.78
CA ASN A 715 10.77 -22.78 -41.10
C ASN A 715 10.42 -22.75 -42.60
N GLN A 716 11.36 -22.36 -43.48
CA GLN A 716 11.13 -22.32 -44.93
C GLN A 716 11.89 -23.45 -45.64
N MET A 717 11.17 -24.18 -46.51
CA MET A 717 11.75 -25.19 -47.38
C MET A 717 11.94 -24.62 -48.79
N ASP A 718 12.95 -25.10 -49.50
CA ASP A 718 13.15 -24.78 -50.90
C ASP A 718 11.97 -25.38 -51.71
N PRO A 719 11.15 -24.56 -52.39
CA PRO A 719 10.00 -25.04 -53.16
C PRO A 719 10.40 -26.01 -54.28
N ALA A 720 11.61 -25.88 -54.84
CA ALA A 720 12.12 -26.78 -55.86
C ALA A 720 12.56 -28.16 -55.30
N SER A 721 12.59 -28.29 -53.97
CA SER A 721 13.04 -29.51 -53.28
C SER A 721 11.93 -30.43 -52.80
N ASP A 722 10.65 -30.08 -53.03
CA ASP A 722 9.49 -30.84 -52.54
C ASP A 722 9.56 -31.10 -51.02
N GLY A 723 9.91 -30.06 -50.25
CA GLY A 723 9.99 -30.13 -48.79
C GLY A 723 11.18 -30.94 -48.25
N LYS A 724 12.21 -31.23 -49.06
CA LYS A 724 13.36 -32.05 -48.62
C LYS A 724 14.59 -31.23 -48.24
N LYS A 725 14.70 -29.98 -48.68
CA LYS A 725 15.82 -29.09 -48.35
C LYS A 725 15.32 -27.79 -47.74
N ARG A 726 15.97 -27.36 -46.65
CA ARG A 726 15.73 -26.03 -46.06
C ARG A 726 16.27 -24.96 -47.00
N LYS A 727 15.59 -23.82 -47.04
CA LYS A 727 16.07 -22.64 -47.75
C LYS A 727 17.39 -22.20 -47.13
N PRO A 728 18.44 -21.92 -47.93
CA PRO A 728 19.74 -21.56 -47.39
C PRO A 728 19.67 -20.20 -46.67
N LEU A 729 20.40 -20.10 -45.56
CA LEU A 729 20.60 -18.84 -44.85
C LEU A 729 21.31 -17.86 -45.79
N ARG A 730 20.80 -16.64 -45.90
CA ARG A 730 21.42 -15.54 -46.65
C ARG A 730 21.22 -14.23 -45.90
N PHE A 731 22.11 -13.28 -46.16
CA PHE A 731 21.84 -11.91 -45.78
C PHE A 731 20.77 -11.31 -46.69
N LEU A 732 19.91 -10.51 -46.08
CA LEU A 732 18.91 -9.71 -46.76
C LEU A 732 19.54 -8.36 -47.14
N SER A 733 19.00 -7.72 -48.18
CA SER A 733 19.37 -6.34 -48.49
C SER A 733 18.92 -5.39 -47.37
N LEU A 734 19.57 -4.24 -47.26
CA LEU A 734 19.23 -3.24 -46.23
C LEU A 734 17.76 -2.78 -46.32
N GLU A 735 17.25 -2.62 -47.55
CA GLU A 735 15.85 -2.23 -47.78
C GLU A 735 14.87 -3.31 -47.31
N GLU A 736 15.15 -4.59 -47.60
CA GLU A 736 14.36 -5.72 -47.08
C GLU A 736 14.38 -5.76 -45.54
N VAL A 737 15.53 -5.52 -44.92
CA VAL A 737 15.66 -5.50 -43.45
C VAL A 737 14.86 -4.36 -42.84
N ILE A 738 15.00 -3.12 -43.33
CA ILE A 738 14.25 -1.97 -42.82
C ILE A 738 12.75 -2.23 -42.92
N GLN A 739 12.29 -2.80 -44.03
CA GLN A 739 10.87 -3.14 -44.19
C GLN A 739 10.42 -4.19 -43.17
N LEU A 740 11.19 -5.26 -42.96
CA LEU A 740 10.87 -6.29 -41.96
C LEU A 740 10.86 -5.74 -40.52
N VAL A 741 11.79 -4.85 -40.18
CA VAL A 741 11.80 -4.19 -38.86
C VAL A 741 10.54 -3.36 -38.66
N ARG A 742 10.16 -2.56 -39.67
CA ARG A 742 8.93 -1.76 -39.63
C ARG A 742 7.69 -2.63 -39.51
N ASP A 743 7.61 -3.72 -40.26
CA ASP A 743 6.48 -4.65 -40.21
C ASP A 743 6.39 -5.37 -38.86
N ALA A 744 7.54 -5.76 -38.29
CA ALA A 744 7.62 -6.39 -36.98
C ALA A 744 7.12 -5.47 -35.87
N PHE A 745 7.62 -4.23 -35.81
CA PHE A 745 7.18 -3.26 -34.80
C PHE A 745 5.75 -2.76 -35.03
N SER A 746 5.34 -2.53 -36.28
CA SER A 746 3.95 -2.15 -36.58
C SER A 746 2.99 -3.26 -36.14
N SER A 747 3.31 -4.52 -36.44
CA SER A 747 2.51 -5.67 -36.01
C SER A 747 2.52 -5.85 -34.48
N ALA A 748 3.66 -5.63 -33.84
CA ALA A 748 3.80 -5.71 -32.38
C ALA A 748 2.99 -4.61 -31.70
N THR A 749 3.06 -3.35 -32.16
CA THR A 749 2.28 -2.23 -31.61
C THR A 749 0.77 -2.41 -31.78
N GLU A 750 0.30 -3.11 -32.82
CA GLU A 750 -1.12 -3.45 -32.94
C GLU A 750 -1.61 -4.49 -31.91
N ARG A 751 -0.69 -5.14 -31.19
CA ARG A 751 -0.97 -6.28 -30.31
C ARG A 751 -0.35 -6.15 -28.91
N HIS A 752 0.50 -5.15 -28.69
CA HIS A 752 1.30 -5.02 -27.47
C HIS A 752 1.49 -3.56 -27.08
N ILE A 753 0.80 -3.17 -26.03
CA ILE A 753 0.66 -1.83 -25.44
C ILE A 753 1.96 -1.15 -25.00
N GLN A 754 2.97 -1.92 -24.58
CA GLN A 754 4.25 -1.41 -24.10
C GLN A 754 5.23 -1.09 -25.23
N VAL A 755 4.74 -1.08 -26.48
CA VAL A 755 5.53 -0.89 -27.70
C VAL A 755 4.77 0.06 -28.60
N GLY A 756 5.30 1.25 -28.85
CA GLY A 756 4.61 2.17 -29.76
C GLY A 756 5.22 3.56 -29.84
N ASP A 757 4.39 4.52 -30.26
CA ASP A 757 4.71 5.94 -30.49
C ASP A 757 5.74 6.22 -31.60
N GLY A 758 6.96 5.76 -31.44
CA GLY A 758 8.06 5.95 -32.38
C GLY A 758 8.89 4.70 -32.50
N LEU A 759 9.46 4.50 -33.68
CA LEU A 759 10.43 3.46 -33.98
C LEU A 759 11.73 4.16 -34.38
N GLU A 760 12.75 4.00 -33.54
CA GLU A 760 14.11 4.40 -33.90
C GLU A 760 14.85 3.21 -34.50
N ILE A 761 15.41 3.41 -35.68
CA ILE A 761 16.23 2.44 -36.40
C ILE A 761 17.62 3.05 -36.59
N LEU A 762 18.62 2.47 -35.95
CA LEU A 762 20.01 2.85 -36.15
C LEU A 762 20.66 1.83 -37.07
N ILE A 763 21.31 2.32 -38.11
CA ILE A 763 21.92 1.52 -39.17
C ILE A 763 23.38 1.89 -39.22
N VAL A 764 24.26 0.89 -39.11
CA VAL A 764 25.69 1.08 -39.26
C VAL A 764 26.17 0.44 -40.55
N THR A 765 26.95 1.19 -41.31
CA THR A 765 27.63 0.77 -42.54
C THR A 765 29.09 1.24 -42.50
N LYS A 766 29.88 0.88 -43.52
CA LYS A 766 31.26 1.38 -43.65
C LYS A 766 31.35 2.91 -43.73
N ASP A 767 30.28 3.56 -44.18
CA ASP A 767 30.21 5.01 -44.38
C ASP A 767 29.79 5.75 -43.09
N GLY A 768 29.44 5.01 -42.02
CA GLY A 768 29.06 5.54 -40.72
C GLY A 768 27.70 5.04 -40.21
N VAL A 769 27.24 5.65 -39.12
CA VAL A 769 25.94 5.41 -38.51
C VAL A 769 24.92 6.40 -39.07
N ARG A 770 23.73 5.91 -39.43
CA ARG A 770 22.56 6.73 -39.73
C ARG A 770 21.39 6.31 -38.85
N THR A 771 20.60 7.29 -38.43
CA THR A 771 19.38 7.08 -37.65
C THR A 771 18.18 7.41 -38.52
N GLU A 772 17.22 6.50 -38.55
CA GLU A 772 15.92 6.69 -39.18
C GLU A 772 14.84 6.59 -38.11
N TYR A 773 13.87 7.50 -38.15
CA TYR A 773 12.72 7.49 -37.25
C TYR A 773 11.45 7.25 -38.05
N TYR A 774 10.61 6.34 -37.56
CA TYR A 774 9.31 6.05 -38.14
C TYR A 774 8.23 6.20 -37.06
N PRO A 775 7.11 6.88 -37.35
CA PRO A 775 6.00 6.88 -36.43
C PRO A 775 5.41 5.46 -36.35
N LEU A 776 5.23 4.96 -35.13
CA LEU A 776 4.38 3.81 -34.88
C LEU A 776 2.98 4.29 -34.51
N LYS A 777 2.02 3.37 -34.42
CA LYS A 777 0.70 3.70 -33.91
C LYS A 777 0.86 4.39 -32.55
N ARG A 778 0.19 5.54 -32.45
CA ARG A 778 0.06 6.32 -31.22
C ARG A 778 -1.27 5.92 -30.62
N ASP A 779 -1.22 5.58 -29.35
CA ASP A 779 -2.42 5.36 -28.53
C ASP A 779 -2.79 6.64 -27.80
#